data_AF-A0A6B2D966-F1
#
_entry.id   AF-A0A6B2D966-F1
#
_cell.length_a   1.000
_cell.length_b   1.000
_cell.length_c   1.000
_cell.angle_alpha   90.00
_cell.angle_beta   90.00
_cell.angle_gamma   90.00
#
_symmetry.space_group_name_H-M   'P 1'
#
loop_
_entity.id
_entity.type
_entity.pdbx_description
1 polymer ?
#
loop_
_entity_poly.entity_id
_entity_poly.type
_entity_poly.pdbx_seq_one_letter_code
_entity_poly.pdbx_strand_id
1 'polypeptide(L)'
;GAHQTHDDTLWALFTQLGALSPSQRISPLSRAADGMLIGEGTAIVVLKRLADARRDGDRVYAVIRGSGTSSDGRGASLLSPSVAGQTLALRRAWAGLDPAEIGLLEAHGTATPAGDAAELTTVADVFGQASGPRSVIGSVKSMIGHTLPTAGVAGLVKVALALHHGVLPPTLNCADPNPLLDKTRFRVLAEAEPWGDLPRVAAVNAFGFGGVNAHVVLEAGDPAPKRRVRVDEPERVLRLAAATPEALLEQLEKPGEGAGPCRLGIVGPDERKLATARRVLAKVAAEGRSWHGGGDIWCTTDPLLPDGKTAFLYPGLEADAEPRLDDVARHFGLDRPQWSTATVPARATSVSSTGLLLDHALRRLGIRPDALAGHSAGEWTAMQAAGMYRAEPDLLEKYWPGGFELPEADYLVLGCAAARVAELLPGDLVISHENAAQQTIVCGPPAAVAEFAVTCRGLGIVARTLPFRSGFHTPLMEPHLAPFARLVADLDLLAPAVPVWSATTTRPYPAAAADVRRLYLDHLLRPVRFRQLTEALHDAGFRAFVQVGAGQLGSFVTDTLGERRHLVVAAASGTRPGLAQLRRVATALWTEGGDPDFAALEPRLIRLNTGKPLLSLGESARGLLETAAPPELPAGVPDAIVAEFTALLTETRRSAADVVAAAARRRVESTVDVSMAAMPYLRDHRFFRQRDDWPDEDDFRPVVPATTLVDLACRAVERTWPGTKAVTVRDAVFSRWLIASPAQRVPLSLSREGDRVTVEIGPYALLTVEVGVFAAPPSPAGVPGPETAPPLSAAEIYERREMFHGPAYQGLARLTGLGEQHIRGELVVPSAPGGLLDNVGQLLGCWLMATRSDGLLAFPRSIGKLTWYGPEPPPGTRVTCQARVRLPRPDVLEMDAELVRDGRVLASVEGWRDVRFPCDRAAHRVYAFPAENLLSERREDGSVAVTDRWPTVAARDIYAGVYLSAQERAEFAAVPPRQQRGWLLRQIAAKDAVRARLAEPVYPAEIRVHDDGTVSGRHRELPGHAVTVELTGETAIAHHRSTP
;
A
#
# COMPACT_ATOMS: atom_id res chain seq x y z
N GLY A 1 -14.19 3.77 22.68
CA GLY A 1 -13.63 3.88 24.03
C GLY A 1 -12.80 2.64 24.30
N ALA A 2 -11.64 2.79 24.91
CA ALA A 2 -10.80 1.68 25.34
C ALA A 2 -10.25 1.96 26.74
N HIS A 3 -10.33 0.95 27.61
CA HIS A 3 -9.71 0.95 28.92
C HIS A 3 -9.24 -0.48 29.22
N GLN A 4 -7.93 -0.65 29.28
CA GLN A 4 -7.23 -1.89 29.57
C GLN A 4 -6.08 -1.47 30.48
N THR A 5 -6.02 -1.96 31.71
CA THR A 5 -4.99 -1.58 32.68
C THR A 5 -4.74 -2.67 33.72
N HIS A 6 -3.50 -3.13 33.76
CA HIS A 6 -2.96 -3.98 34.83
C HIS A 6 -1.92 -3.21 35.66
N ASP A 7 -2.01 -1.87 35.70
CA ASP A 7 -1.07 -0.99 36.42
C ASP A 7 -1.49 -0.80 37.89
N ASP A 8 -0.68 -1.34 38.81
CA ASP A 8 -0.85 -1.25 40.26
C ASP A 8 -0.96 0.20 40.77
N THR A 9 -0.34 1.17 40.07
CA THR A 9 -0.36 2.59 40.43
C THR A 9 -1.77 3.16 40.34
N LEU A 10 -2.56 2.74 39.35
CA LEU A 10 -3.94 3.16 39.19
C LEU A 10 -4.80 2.69 40.37
N TRP A 11 -4.64 1.42 40.76
CA TRP A 11 -5.36 0.85 41.89
C TRP A 11 -4.99 1.53 43.20
N ALA A 12 -3.70 1.81 43.41
CA ALA A 12 -3.22 2.56 44.58
C ALA A 12 -3.84 3.96 44.66
N LEU A 13 -3.91 4.70 43.54
CA LEU A 13 -4.51 6.04 43.49
C LEU A 13 -6.01 6.02 43.83
N PHE A 14 -6.79 5.14 43.20
CA PHE A 14 -8.23 5.07 43.48
C PHE A 14 -8.54 4.56 44.90
N THR A 15 -7.64 3.75 45.47
CA THR A 15 -7.70 3.36 46.89
C THR A 15 -7.47 4.58 47.79
N GLN A 16 -6.43 5.38 47.52
CA GLN A 16 -6.13 6.61 48.29
C GLN A 16 -7.24 7.66 48.19
N LEU A 17 -7.91 7.74 47.05
CA LEU A 17 -9.06 8.64 46.85
C LEU A 17 -10.34 8.17 47.57
N GLY A 18 -10.34 6.97 48.17
CA GLY A 18 -11.53 6.39 48.80
C GLY A 18 -12.66 6.12 47.81
N ALA A 19 -12.33 5.98 46.52
CA ALA A 19 -13.31 5.81 45.45
C ALA A 19 -13.68 4.34 45.22
N LEU A 20 -12.80 3.40 45.61
CA LEU A 20 -13.05 1.97 45.49
C LEU A 20 -13.95 1.46 46.60
N SER A 21 -14.87 0.54 46.24
CA SER A 21 -15.77 -0.13 47.18
C SER A 21 -14.98 -0.99 48.18
N PRO A 22 -15.06 -0.69 49.49
CA PRO A 22 -14.49 -1.55 50.52
C PRO A 22 -15.16 -2.93 50.58
N SER A 23 -16.46 -3.02 50.24
CA SER A 23 -17.18 -4.29 50.17
C SER A 23 -16.85 -5.14 48.93
N GLN A 24 -15.95 -4.65 48.07
CA GLN A 24 -15.54 -5.30 46.83
C GLN A 24 -16.73 -5.63 45.91
N ARG A 25 -17.79 -4.81 45.97
CA ARG A 25 -19.00 -4.96 45.15
C ARG A 25 -19.45 -3.62 44.63
N ILE A 26 -19.71 -3.54 43.33
CA ILE A 26 -20.29 -2.34 42.72
C ILE A 26 -21.82 -2.44 42.76
N SER A 27 -22.44 -1.56 43.58
CA SER A 27 -23.88 -1.53 43.88
C SER A 27 -24.50 -0.17 43.51
N PRO A 28 -24.51 0.22 42.23
CA PRO A 28 -24.97 1.55 41.84
C PRO A 28 -26.47 1.70 42.09
N LEU A 29 -26.88 2.91 42.50
CA LEU A 29 -28.26 3.28 42.83
C LEU A 29 -28.83 2.58 44.08
N SER A 30 -28.04 1.76 44.78
CA SER A 30 -28.46 1.10 46.02
C SER A 30 -28.23 1.99 47.24
N ARG A 31 -28.99 1.78 48.32
CA ARG A 31 -28.67 2.33 49.64
C ARG A 31 -27.30 1.88 50.14
N ALA A 32 -26.86 0.68 49.76
CA ALA A 32 -25.59 0.08 50.18
C ALA A 32 -24.39 0.47 49.29
N ALA A 33 -24.54 1.45 48.40
CA ALA A 33 -23.46 1.96 47.55
C ALA A 33 -22.33 2.54 48.41
N ASP A 34 -21.11 2.01 48.30
CA ASP A 34 -19.95 2.37 49.14
C ASP A 34 -18.68 2.69 48.34
N GLY A 35 -18.77 2.70 47.01
CA GLY A 35 -17.66 2.93 46.10
C GLY A 35 -17.80 2.13 44.80
N MET A 36 -16.89 2.37 43.86
CA MET A 36 -16.88 1.68 42.57
C MET A 36 -15.94 0.47 42.56
N LEU A 37 -16.11 -0.40 41.56
CA LEU A 37 -15.08 -1.34 41.13
C LEU A 37 -14.59 -0.92 39.75
N ILE A 38 -13.29 -0.96 39.51
CA ILE A 38 -12.74 -0.70 38.17
C ILE A 38 -12.96 -1.96 37.33
N GLY A 39 -13.50 -1.76 36.12
CA GLY A 39 -13.62 -2.81 35.11
C GLY A 39 -12.77 -2.47 33.90
N GLU A 40 -12.50 -3.44 33.03
CA GLU A 40 -11.82 -3.21 31.75
C GLU A 40 -12.80 -3.37 30.59
N GLY A 41 -12.54 -2.69 29.48
CA GLY A 41 -13.35 -2.86 28.28
C GLY A 41 -12.94 -1.97 27.13
N THR A 42 -13.14 -2.49 25.92
CA THR A 42 -13.04 -1.76 24.67
C THR A 42 -14.37 -1.85 23.94
N ALA A 43 -14.91 -0.71 23.52
CA ALA A 43 -16.15 -0.64 22.75
C ALA A 43 -16.02 0.38 21.61
N ILE A 44 -16.52 -0.03 20.45
CA ILE A 44 -16.51 0.77 19.21
C ILE A 44 -17.96 0.84 18.71
N VAL A 45 -18.38 2.04 18.34
CA VAL A 45 -19.68 2.28 17.69
C VAL A 45 -19.42 3.03 16.38
N VAL A 46 -20.16 2.68 15.33
CA VAL A 46 -20.10 3.35 14.04
C VAL A 46 -21.30 4.28 13.93
N LEU A 47 -21.05 5.57 13.73
CA LEU A 47 -22.09 6.58 13.58
C LEU A 47 -22.18 7.04 12.13
N LYS A 48 -23.40 7.14 11.64
CA LYS A 48 -23.73 7.68 10.31
C LYS A 48 -24.98 8.53 10.45
N ARG A 49 -25.18 9.49 9.53
CA ARG A 49 -26.50 10.12 9.40
C ARG A 49 -27.50 9.03 9.04
N LEU A 50 -28.69 9.08 9.63
CA LEU A 50 -29.72 8.05 9.39
C LEU A 50 -30.04 7.87 7.90
N ALA A 51 -30.05 8.97 7.13
CA ALA A 51 -30.24 8.94 5.68
C ALA A 51 -29.12 8.17 4.95
N ASP A 52 -27.86 8.33 5.36
CA ASP A 52 -26.72 7.62 4.77
C ASP A 52 -26.74 6.14 5.16
N ALA A 53 -27.04 5.82 6.42
CA ALA A 53 -27.17 4.43 6.87
C ALA A 53 -28.28 3.69 6.11
N ARG A 54 -29.43 4.35 5.90
CA ARG A 54 -30.55 3.82 5.09
C ARG A 54 -30.15 3.66 3.62
N ARG A 55 -29.52 4.67 3.02
CA ARG A 55 -29.03 4.63 1.63
C ARG A 55 -28.06 3.47 1.41
N ASP A 56 -27.14 3.25 2.35
CA ASP A 56 -26.05 2.28 2.21
C ASP A 56 -26.47 0.86 2.67
N GLY A 57 -27.72 0.71 3.14
CA GLY A 57 -28.28 -0.56 3.61
C GLY A 57 -27.60 -1.08 4.89
N ASP A 58 -27.12 -0.17 5.74
CA ASP A 58 -26.47 -0.51 7.00
C ASP A 58 -27.48 -0.82 8.10
N ARG A 59 -27.10 -1.69 9.04
CA ARG A 59 -27.94 -2.01 10.20
C ARG A 59 -27.96 -0.83 11.18
N VAL A 60 -29.15 -0.35 11.48
CA VAL A 60 -29.39 0.66 12.52
C VAL A 60 -29.78 -0.04 13.82
N TYR A 61 -28.96 0.08 14.87
CA TYR A 61 -29.28 -0.45 16.20
C TYR A 61 -30.19 0.51 16.98
N ALA A 62 -29.86 1.80 16.95
CA ALA A 62 -30.63 2.89 17.53
C ALA A 62 -30.29 4.20 16.80
N VAL A 63 -31.12 5.23 16.98
CA VAL A 63 -30.92 6.56 16.40
C VAL A 63 -30.64 7.55 17.54
N ILE A 64 -29.57 8.34 17.42
CA ILE A 64 -29.27 9.41 18.39
C ILE A 64 -30.13 10.62 18.03
N ARG A 65 -31.02 11.03 18.96
CA ARG A 65 -31.96 12.14 18.78
C ARG A 65 -31.47 13.44 19.40
N GLY A 66 -30.65 13.34 20.43
CA GLY A 66 -30.10 14.49 21.11
C GLY A 66 -28.83 14.12 21.86
N SER A 67 -27.92 15.08 22.00
CA SER A 67 -26.73 14.92 22.81
C SER A 67 -26.38 16.25 23.45
N GLY A 68 -25.96 16.22 24.70
CA GLY A 68 -25.62 17.40 25.47
C GLY A 68 -24.39 17.13 26.31
N THR A 69 -23.47 18.08 26.31
CA THR A 69 -22.30 18.06 27.19
C THR A 69 -22.25 19.32 28.04
N SER A 70 -21.62 19.22 29.21
CA SER A 70 -21.38 20.34 30.11
C SER A 70 -20.11 20.11 30.94
N SER A 71 -19.74 21.13 31.72
CA SER A 71 -18.76 21.00 32.78
C SER A 71 -19.37 21.46 34.11
N ASP A 72 -18.91 20.86 35.21
CA ASP A 72 -19.29 21.22 36.58
C ASP A 72 -18.78 22.60 37.01
N GLY A 73 -17.80 23.17 36.29
CA GLY A 73 -17.27 24.51 36.56
C GLY A 73 -16.50 24.58 37.88
N ARG A 74 -16.64 25.69 38.61
CA ARG A 74 -15.99 25.87 39.92
C ARG A 74 -16.83 25.20 41.01
N GLY A 75 -16.40 24.04 41.49
CA GLY A 75 -17.00 23.30 42.60
C GLY A 75 -16.19 23.38 43.91
N ALA A 76 -16.69 22.75 44.97
CA ALA A 76 -16.01 22.63 46.27
C ALA A 76 -14.70 21.81 46.21
N SER A 77 -14.63 20.87 45.28
CA SER A 77 -13.44 20.10 44.92
C SER A 77 -13.57 19.64 43.46
N LEU A 78 -12.44 19.37 42.80
CA LEU A 78 -12.41 18.82 41.44
C LEU A 78 -13.18 17.48 41.35
N LEU A 79 -13.21 16.72 42.45
CA LEU A 79 -13.80 15.38 42.52
C LEU A 79 -15.27 15.37 42.96
N SER A 80 -15.81 16.53 43.34
CA SER A 80 -17.20 16.62 43.81
C SER A 80 -18.13 16.86 42.62
N PRO A 81 -19.09 15.95 42.35
CA PRO A 81 -20.02 16.10 41.24
C PRO A 81 -20.94 17.32 41.45
N SER A 82 -21.26 18.04 40.38
CA SER A 82 -22.19 19.19 40.40
C SER A 82 -23.54 18.86 39.77
N VAL A 83 -24.61 18.94 40.58
CA VAL A 83 -26.01 18.81 40.11
C VAL A 83 -26.30 19.80 38.98
N ALA A 84 -25.83 21.04 39.10
CA ALA A 84 -26.06 22.07 38.09
C ALA A 84 -25.37 21.74 36.76
N GLY A 85 -24.14 21.20 36.81
CA GLY A 85 -23.40 20.74 35.64
C GLY A 85 -24.14 19.60 34.95
N GLN A 86 -24.51 18.56 35.68
CA GLN A 86 -25.26 17.43 35.13
C GLN A 86 -26.61 17.87 34.55
N THR A 87 -27.39 18.68 35.26
CA THR A 87 -28.68 19.22 34.79
C THR A 87 -28.53 19.99 33.47
N LEU A 88 -27.45 20.75 33.29
CA LEU A 88 -27.19 21.47 32.04
C LEU A 88 -26.93 20.51 30.86
N ALA A 89 -26.16 19.44 31.06
CA ALA A 89 -25.94 18.44 30.01
C ALA A 89 -27.24 17.75 29.60
N LEU A 90 -28.07 17.36 30.58
CA LEU A 90 -29.37 16.74 30.34
C LEU A 90 -30.30 17.71 29.57
N ARG A 91 -30.50 18.93 30.05
CA ARG A 91 -31.39 19.91 29.39
C ARG A 91 -30.98 20.23 27.95
N ARG A 92 -29.67 20.25 27.65
CA ARG A 92 -29.16 20.43 26.28
C ARG A 92 -29.51 19.26 25.37
N ALA A 93 -29.36 18.04 25.87
CA ALA A 93 -29.65 16.84 25.10
C ALA A 93 -31.15 16.66 24.82
N TRP A 94 -32.01 17.10 25.76
CA TRP A 94 -33.47 17.07 25.63
C TRP A 94 -34.06 18.32 24.97
N ALA A 95 -33.25 19.24 24.47
CA ALA A 95 -33.76 20.44 23.80
C ALA A 95 -34.57 20.06 22.54
N GLY A 96 -35.88 20.32 22.56
CA GLY A 96 -36.81 19.95 21.49
C GLY A 96 -37.39 18.53 21.60
N LEU A 97 -37.17 17.83 22.72
CA LEU A 97 -37.77 16.54 23.07
C LEU A 97 -38.50 16.69 24.41
N ASP A 98 -39.50 15.86 24.70
CA ASP A 98 -40.17 15.84 26.00
C ASP A 98 -39.50 14.82 26.93
N PRO A 99 -38.86 15.24 28.05
CA PRO A 99 -38.30 14.31 29.04
C PRO A 99 -39.31 13.31 29.60
N ALA A 100 -40.62 13.59 29.50
CA ALA A 100 -41.66 12.65 29.91
C ALA A 100 -41.73 11.40 29.00
N GLU A 101 -41.15 11.44 27.81
CA GLU A 101 -41.11 10.32 26.85
C GLU A 101 -39.97 9.33 27.12
N ILE A 102 -39.22 9.45 28.22
CA ILE A 102 -38.16 8.49 28.52
C ILE A 102 -38.72 7.16 29.04
N GLY A 103 -38.33 6.04 28.42
CA GLY A 103 -38.62 4.68 28.90
C GLY A 103 -37.48 4.06 29.71
N LEU A 104 -36.22 4.34 29.35
CA LEU A 104 -35.02 3.81 30.01
C LEU A 104 -33.94 4.89 30.19
N LEU A 105 -33.43 5.04 31.41
CA LEU A 105 -32.24 5.84 31.70
C LEU A 105 -31.09 4.93 32.13
N GLU A 106 -30.03 4.90 31.32
CA GLU A 106 -28.75 4.34 31.71
C GLU A 106 -27.96 5.41 32.46
N ALA A 107 -27.98 5.32 33.79
CA ALA A 107 -27.29 6.19 34.70
C ALA A 107 -25.76 6.07 34.57
N HIS A 108 -25.04 7.10 34.99
CA HIS A 108 -23.62 7.01 35.22
C HIS A 108 -23.36 6.03 36.37
N GLY A 109 -24.08 6.15 37.49
CA GLY A 109 -24.20 5.13 38.54
C GLY A 109 -22.86 4.53 38.94
N THR A 110 -22.03 5.33 39.62
CA THR A 110 -20.68 4.92 40.04
C THR A 110 -20.69 4.04 41.28
N ALA A 111 -21.82 3.97 41.98
CA ALA A 111 -21.92 3.39 43.31
C ALA A 111 -21.14 4.17 44.39
N THR A 112 -20.72 5.40 44.11
CA THR A 112 -20.23 6.31 45.17
C THR A 112 -21.43 7.01 45.80
N PRO A 113 -21.52 7.12 47.15
CA PRO A 113 -22.66 7.76 47.81
C PRO A 113 -22.95 9.17 47.30
N ALA A 114 -21.91 10.00 47.15
CA ALA A 114 -22.06 11.37 46.68
C ALA A 114 -22.40 11.45 45.19
N GLY A 115 -21.80 10.60 44.35
CA GLY A 115 -22.06 10.54 42.92
C GLY A 115 -23.49 10.14 42.61
N ASP A 116 -23.96 9.04 43.20
CA ASP A 116 -25.31 8.54 42.98
C ASP A 116 -26.37 9.49 43.56
N ALA A 117 -26.10 10.15 44.69
CA ALA A 117 -27.02 11.14 45.26
C ALA A 117 -27.14 12.41 44.39
N ALA A 118 -26.02 12.91 43.86
CA ALA A 118 -26.02 14.05 42.93
C ALA A 118 -26.77 13.70 41.65
N GLU A 119 -26.49 12.53 41.07
CA GLU A 119 -27.16 12.06 39.86
C GLU A 119 -28.68 11.89 40.06
N LEU A 120 -29.12 11.25 41.15
CA LEU A 120 -30.55 11.09 41.43
C LEU A 120 -31.27 12.42 41.67
N THR A 121 -30.58 13.40 42.25
CA THR A 121 -31.11 14.76 42.41
C THR A 121 -31.29 15.44 41.05
N THR A 122 -30.28 15.39 40.18
CA THR A 122 -30.38 15.88 38.80
C THR A 122 -31.50 15.17 38.03
N VAL A 123 -31.65 13.86 38.20
CA VAL A 123 -32.71 13.08 37.56
C VAL A 123 -34.10 13.52 38.03
N ALA A 124 -34.28 13.77 39.34
CA ALA A 124 -35.53 14.32 39.87
C ALA A 124 -35.84 15.71 39.28
N ASP A 125 -34.83 16.58 39.18
CA ASP A 125 -34.99 17.96 38.68
C ASP A 125 -35.35 18.04 37.19
N VAL A 126 -34.85 17.11 36.37
CA VAL A 126 -35.06 17.14 34.92
C VAL A 126 -36.30 16.35 34.50
N PHE A 127 -36.53 15.18 35.11
CA PHE A 127 -37.56 14.24 34.67
C PHE A 127 -38.80 14.23 35.58
N GLY A 128 -38.73 14.84 36.75
CA GLY A 128 -39.82 14.92 37.72
C GLY A 128 -40.24 13.55 38.29
N GLN A 129 -41.40 13.53 38.95
CA GLN A 129 -42.05 12.31 39.44
C GLN A 129 -43.02 11.74 38.39
N ALA A 130 -43.29 10.44 38.46
CA ALA A 130 -44.19 9.76 37.54
C ALA A 130 -45.66 10.08 37.87
N SER A 131 -46.47 10.37 36.85
CA SER A 131 -47.93 10.42 36.93
C SER A 131 -48.61 9.10 36.49
N GLY A 132 -47.82 8.09 36.10
CA GLY A 132 -48.24 6.78 35.57
C GLY A 132 -47.17 5.70 35.78
N PRO A 133 -47.04 4.67 34.90
CA PRO A 133 -46.00 3.65 35.01
C PRO A 133 -44.59 4.26 35.12
N ARG A 134 -43.80 3.79 36.09
CA ARG A 134 -42.44 4.30 36.32
C ARG A 134 -41.49 3.78 35.23
N SER A 135 -40.77 4.70 34.58
CA SER A 135 -39.68 4.41 33.65
C SER A 135 -38.56 3.62 34.35
N VAL A 136 -37.68 2.98 33.60
CA VAL A 136 -36.58 2.19 34.19
C VAL A 136 -35.30 3.03 34.27
N ILE A 137 -34.59 2.95 35.38
CA ILE A 137 -33.20 3.45 35.50
C ILE A 137 -32.27 2.28 35.81
N GLY A 138 -31.06 2.30 35.26
CA GLY A 138 -30.05 1.30 35.58
C GLY A 138 -28.64 1.70 35.24
N SER A 139 -27.67 0.84 35.56
CA SER A 139 -26.26 1.05 35.23
C SER A 139 -25.57 -0.27 34.86
N VAL A 140 -24.93 -0.30 33.69
CA VAL A 140 -24.10 -1.39 33.16
C VAL A 140 -22.90 -1.65 34.06
N LYS A 141 -22.49 -0.66 34.86
CA LYS A 141 -21.36 -0.81 35.79
C LYS A 141 -21.63 -1.85 36.86
N SER A 142 -22.90 -2.11 37.19
CA SER A 142 -23.27 -3.24 38.05
C SER A 142 -22.90 -4.62 37.48
N MET A 143 -22.71 -4.72 36.16
CA MET A 143 -22.45 -5.97 35.44
C MET A 143 -20.97 -6.15 35.07
N ILE A 144 -20.28 -5.05 34.73
CA ILE A 144 -18.92 -5.10 34.17
C ILE A 144 -17.90 -4.25 34.94
N GLY A 145 -18.31 -3.64 36.06
CA GLY A 145 -17.50 -2.62 36.74
C GLY A 145 -17.48 -1.28 35.99
N HIS A 146 -16.81 -0.30 36.56
CA HIS A 146 -16.60 1.00 35.96
C HIS A 146 -15.41 0.94 34.99
N THR A 147 -15.70 0.89 33.68
CA THR A 147 -14.67 0.81 32.62
C THR A 147 -13.97 2.13 32.29
N LEU A 148 -13.81 2.99 33.30
CA LEU A 148 -13.27 4.35 33.25
C LEU A 148 -13.64 5.10 31.95
N PRO A 149 -12.73 5.47 31.01
CA PRO A 149 -13.09 6.25 29.81
C PRO A 149 -14.01 5.48 28.84
N THR A 150 -14.13 4.16 28.95
CA THR A 150 -15.05 3.35 28.13
C THR A 150 -16.48 3.33 28.71
N ALA A 151 -16.70 3.78 29.94
CA ALA A 151 -17.97 3.61 30.64
C ALA A 151 -19.17 4.22 29.90
N GLY A 152 -19.01 5.39 29.27
CA GLY A 152 -20.08 6.03 28.52
C GLY A 152 -20.50 5.25 27.28
N VAL A 153 -19.54 4.75 26.49
CA VAL A 153 -19.84 3.96 25.30
C VAL A 153 -20.32 2.55 25.66
N ALA A 154 -19.91 1.99 26.80
CA ALA A 154 -20.47 0.73 27.30
C ALA A 154 -21.96 0.88 27.63
N GLY A 155 -22.35 1.98 28.30
CA GLY A 155 -23.76 2.33 28.53
C GLY A 155 -24.51 2.55 27.22
N LEU A 156 -23.90 3.21 26.24
CA LEU A 156 -24.46 3.40 24.89
C LEU A 156 -24.75 2.07 24.18
N VAL A 157 -23.83 1.10 24.25
CA VAL A 157 -24.02 -0.23 23.67
C VAL A 157 -25.18 -0.96 24.36
N LYS A 158 -25.24 -0.94 25.70
CA LYS A 158 -26.35 -1.55 26.46
C LYS A 158 -27.70 -0.95 26.02
N VAL A 159 -27.80 0.38 25.96
CA VAL A 159 -29.04 1.07 25.58
C VAL A 159 -29.42 0.83 24.13
N ALA A 160 -28.47 0.90 23.19
CA ALA A 160 -28.74 0.65 21.79
C ALA A 160 -29.25 -0.79 21.55
N LEU A 161 -28.67 -1.77 22.23
CA LEU A 161 -29.13 -3.15 22.18
C LEU A 161 -30.49 -3.34 22.88
N ALA A 162 -30.71 -2.69 24.01
CA ALA A 162 -31.98 -2.71 24.73
C ALA A 162 -33.13 -2.19 23.85
N LEU A 163 -32.94 -1.06 23.17
CA LEU A 163 -33.89 -0.50 22.20
C LEU A 163 -34.09 -1.42 20.99
N HIS A 164 -33.00 -1.95 20.43
CA HIS A 164 -33.04 -2.83 19.26
C HIS A 164 -33.81 -4.13 19.54
N HIS A 165 -33.61 -4.72 20.72
CA HIS A 165 -34.24 -5.97 21.13
C HIS A 165 -35.60 -5.77 21.82
N GLY A 166 -35.96 -4.54 22.19
CA GLY A 166 -37.19 -4.26 22.93
C GLY A 166 -37.19 -4.89 24.32
N VAL A 167 -36.08 -4.80 25.05
CA VAL A 167 -35.90 -5.37 26.39
C VAL A 167 -35.37 -4.29 27.34
N LEU A 168 -35.90 -4.23 28.56
CA LEU A 168 -35.44 -3.39 29.66
C LEU A 168 -34.48 -4.20 30.53
N PRO A 169 -33.17 -3.90 30.54
CA PRO A 169 -32.20 -4.69 31.28
C PRO A 169 -32.22 -4.41 32.79
N PRO A 170 -31.83 -5.37 33.64
CA PRO A 170 -31.75 -5.17 35.08
C PRO A 170 -30.57 -4.27 35.48
N THR A 171 -30.51 -3.93 36.77
CA THR A 171 -29.31 -3.44 37.44
C THR A 171 -28.96 -4.39 38.57
N LEU A 172 -27.78 -4.98 38.51
CA LEU A 172 -27.35 -5.96 39.49
C LEU A 172 -27.01 -5.26 40.82
N ASN A 173 -27.04 -6.03 41.91
CA ASN A 173 -26.62 -5.59 43.24
C ASN A 173 -27.40 -4.38 43.81
N CYS A 174 -28.68 -4.20 43.41
CA CYS A 174 -29.54 -3.10 43.84
C CYS A 174 -30.90 -3.61 44.37
N ALA A 175 -30.88 -4.54 45.33
CA ALA A 175 -32.09 -5.10 45.94
C ALA A 175 -32.81 -4.09 46.86
N ASP A 176 -32.06 -3.21 47.53
CA ASP A 176 -32.57 -2.07 48.32
C ASP A 176 -32.12 -0.76 47.64
N PRO A 177 -32.99 -0.11 46.83
CA PRO A 177 -32.66 1.11 46.11
C PRO A 177 -32.45 2.31 47.04
N ASN A 178 -31.71 3.30 46.56
CA ASN A 178 -31.50 4.56 47.27
C ASN A 178 -32.84 5.32 47.45
N PRO A 179 -33.19 5.82 48.65
CA PRO A 179 -34.44 6.57 48.90
C PRO A 179 -34.66 7.79 48.00
N LEU A 180 -33.59 8.39 47.46
CA LEU A 180 -33.71 9.50 46.53
C LEU A 180 -34.42 9.10 45.23
N LEU A 181 -34.42 7.82 44.89
CA LEU A 181 -35.11 7.28 43.72
C LEU A 181 -36.63 7.50 43.79
N ASP A 182 -37.23 7.53 44.99
CA ASP A 182 -38.67 7.81 45.19
C ASP A 182 -39.07 9.24 44.83
N LYS A 183 -38.10 10.15 44.74
CA LYS A 183 -38.31 11.53 44.27
C LYS A 183 -38.28 11.63 42.74
N THR A 184 -38.03 10.52 42.04
CA THR A 184 -37.92 10.47 40.57
C THR A 184 -39.07 9.66 39.95
N ARG A 185 -39.25 9.79 38.64
CA ARG A 185 -40.15 8.92 37.86
C ARG A 185 -39.63 7.51 37.61
N PHE A 186 -38.40 7.18 38.02
CA PHE A 186 -37.75 5.94 37.64
C PHE A 186 -37.82 4.85 38.71
N ARG A 187 -37.80 3.59 38.30
CA ARG A 187 -37.60 2.40 39.15
C ARG A 187 -36.41 1.58 38.63
N VAL A 188 -35.79 0.78 39.50
CA VAL A 188 -34.78 -0.21 39.08
C VAL A 188 -35.43 -1.57 38.81
N LEU A 189 -34.77 -2.41 38.01
CA LEU A 189 -35.20 -3.78 37.71
C LEU A 189 -34.22 -4.80 38.29
N ALA A 190 -34.73 -5.85 38.93
CA ALA A 190 -33.95 -6.99 39.40
C ALA A 190 -33.67 -8.00 38.28
N GLU A 191 -34.63 -8.18 37.37
CA GLU A 191 -34.54 -9.08 36.22
C GLU A 191 -34.90 -8.34 34.92
N ALA A 192 -34.48 -8.88 33.78
CA ALA A 192 -34.81 -8.27 32.49
C ALA A 192 -36.31 -8.43 32.19
N GLU A 193 -36.96 -7.36 31.75
CA GLU A 193 -38.38 -7.36 31.35
C GLU A 193 -38.51 -6.97 29.87
N PRO A 194 -39.54 -7.43 29.14
CA PRO A 194 -39.88 -6.86 27.83
C PRO A 194 -40.16 -5.35 27.96
N TRP A 195 -39.91 -4.57 26.90
CA TRP A 195 -40.10 -3.09 26.94
C TRP A 195 -41.53 -2.66 27.25
N GLY A 196 -42.51 -3.50 26.91
CA GLY A 196 -43.93 -3.24 27.16
C GLY A 196 -44.42 -1.95 26.52
N ASP A 197 -45.29 -1.23 27.24
CA ASP A 197 -45.96 -0.01 26.79
C ASP A 197 -45.18 1.28 27.11
N LEU A 198 -43.98 1.16 27.69
CA LEU A 198 -43.14 2.34 27.93
C LEU A 198 -42.67 2.94 26.59
N PRO A 199 -42.52 4.28 26.51
CA PRO A 199 -41.93 4.91 25.33
C PRO A 199 -40.58 4.28 24.93
N ARG A 200 -40.37 4.02 23.65
CA ARG A 200 -39.09 3.47 23.11
C ARG A 200 -38.03 4.54 22.88
N VAL A 201 -37.85 5.37 23.91
CA VAL A 201 -36.79 6.37 24.00
C VAL A 201 -35.97 6.06 25.24
N ALA A 202 -34.66 6.14 25.11
CA ALA A 202 -33.74 5.90 26.20
C ALA A 202 -32.66 6.96 26.24
N ALA A 203 -31.96 7.06 27.36
CA ALA A 203 -30.84 7.97 27.47
C ALA A 203 -29.67 7.38 28.26
N VAL A 204 -28.48 7.94 28.05
CA VAL A 204 -27.23 7.51 28.68
C VAL A 204 -26.55 8.69 29.34
N ASN A 205 -26.23 8.54 30.63
CA ASN A 205 -25.40 9.45 31.41
C ASN A 205 -23.94 8.97 31.46
N ALA A 206 -23.00 9.88 31.25
CA ALA A 206 -21.58 9.65 31.48
C ALA A 206 -20.95 10.89 32.12
N PHE A 207 -20.58 10.78 33.40
CA PHE A 207 -20.03 11.89 34.18
C PHE A 207 -18.59 11.57 34.56
N GLY A 208 -17.63 12.33 34.04
CA GLY A 208 -16.21 12.15 34.35
C GLY A 208 -15.87 12.75 35.70
N PHE A 209 -14.95 12.10 36.43
CA PHE A 209 -14.46 12.59 37.74
C PHE A 209 -13.85 14.00 37.69
N GLY A 210 -13.42 14.48 36.51
CA GLY A 210 -12.95 15.86 36.30
C GLY A 210 -14.07 16.88 36.03
N GLY A 211 -15.33 16.50 36.26
CA GLY A 211 -16.50 17.36 36.10
C GLY A 211 -16.92 17.57 34.64
N VAL A 212 -16.67 16.61 33.74
CA VAL A 212 -17.18 16.64 32.35
C VAL A 212 -18.39 15.74 32.28
N ASN A 213 -19.55 16.30 31.93
CA ASN A 213 -20.80 15.54 31.85
C ASN A 213 -21.23 15.39 30.40
N ALA A 214 -21.69 14.20 30.04
CA ALA A 214 -22.32 13.91 28.76
C ALA A 214 -23.65 13.18 28.98
N HIS A 215 -24.65 13.57 28.18
CA HIS A 215 -25.95 12.94 28.09
C HIS A 215 -26.30 12.69 26.62
N VAL A 216 -26.79 11.50 26.29
CA VAL A 216 -27.21 11.15 24.93
C VAL A 216 -28.60 10.54 24.97
N VAL A 217 -29.51 11.04 24.13
CA VAL A 217 -30.88 10.53 23.96
C VAL A 217 -30.93 9.68 22.69
N LEU A 218 -31.48 8.48 22.80
CA LEU A 218 -31.61 7.48 21.76
C LEU A 218 -33.07 7.05 21.57
N GLU A 219 -33.43 6.73 20.34
CA GLU A 219 -34.69 6.07 20.01
C GLU A 219 -34.43 4.76 19.25
N ALA A 220 -35.43 3.88 19.22
CA ALA A 220 -35.38 2.67 18.40
C ALA A 220 -35.31 3.02 16.90
N GLY A 221 -34.39 2.40 16.16
CA GLY A 221 -34.30 2.52 14.70
C GLY A 221 -35.18 1.51 13.96
N ASP A 222 -35.44 1.73 12.67
CA ASP A 222 -36.14 0.75 11.84
C ASP A 222 -35.37 -0.58 11.78
N PRO A 223 -36.03 -1.75 11.92
CA PRO A 223 -35.37 -3.03 11.72
C PRO A 223 -34.93 -3.18 10.26
N ALA A 224 -33.65 -2.93 9.97
CA ALA A 224 -33.07 -3.09 8.64
C ALA A 224 -32.95 -4.58 8.23
N PRO A 225 -33.09 -4.93 6.93
CA PRO A 225 -32.92 -6.29 6.46
C PRO A 225 -31.53 -6.85 6.75
N LYS A 226 -31.45 -8.12 7.15
CA LYS A 226 -30.20 -8.80 7.55
C LYS A 226 -29.23 -8.92 6.36
N ARG A 227 -28.26 -8.01 6.24
CA ARG A 227 -27.10 -8.19 5.34
C ARG A 227 -26.10 -9.18 5.94
N ARG A 228 -25.70 -10.18 5.15
CA ARG A 228 -24.73 -11.23 5.56
C ARG A 228 -23.31 -10.66 5.57
N VAL A 229 -22.58 -10.85 6.66
CA VAL A 229 -21.14 -10.64 6.75
C VAL A 229 -20.44 -11.77 5.99
N ARG A 230 -19.44 -11.45 5.18
CA ARG A 230 -18.58 -12.46 4.53
C ARG A 230 -17.31 -12.60 5.35
N VAL A 231 -17.09 -13.78 5.92
CA VAL A 231 -15.83 -14.19 6.51
C VAL A 231 -15.04 -14.90 5.41
N ASP A 232 -13.87 -14.38 5.07
CA ASP A 232 -12.96 -15.07 4.15
C ASP A 232 -12.18 -16.11 4.96
N GLU A 233 -12.73 -17.32 5.06
CA GLU A 233 -12.01 -18.47 5.63
C GLU A 233 -10.91 -18.93 4.64
N PRO A 234 -9.73 -19.38 5.15
CA PRO A 234 -8.73 -19.99 4.29
C PRO A 234 -9.33 -21.18 3.52
N GLU A 235 -8.91 -21.36 2.25
CA GLU A 235 -9.39 -22.48 1.43
C GLU A 235 -9.12 -23.81 2.13
N ARG A 236 -10.19 -24.53 2.49
CA ARG A 236 -10.09 -25.85 3.13
C ARG A 236 -9.51 -26.86 2.14
N VAL A 237 -8.64 -27.74 2.61
CA VAL A 237 -8.11 -28.86 1.82
C VAL A 237 -8.65 -30.17 2.39
N LEU A 238 -9.34 -30.97 1.57
CA LEU A 238 -9.70 -32.34 1.90
C LEU A 238 -8.62 -33.28 1.37
N ARG A 239 -8.06 -34.11 2.26
CA ARG A 239 -7.00 -35.08 1.97
C ARG A 239 -7.46 -36.44 2.46
N LEU A 240 -7.62 -37.40 1.54
CA LEU A 240 -8.07 -38.75 1.84
C LEU A 240 -7.04 -39.76 1.33
N ALA A 241 -6.72 -40.76 2.14
CA ALA A 241 -5.76 -41.80 1.79
C ALA A 241 -6.29 -43.17 2.22
N ALA A 242 -6.13 -44.18 1.37
CA ALA A 242 -6.58 -45.53 1.65
C ALA A 242 -5.75 -46.58 0.92
N ALA A 243 -5.94 -47.85 1.30
CA ALA A 243 -5.31 -48.99 0.65
C ALA A 243 -5.85 -49.24 -0.77
N THR A 244 -7.14 -48.96 -1.01
CA THR A 244 -7.80 -49.20 -2.30
C THR A 244 -8.68 -48.02 -2.73
N PRO A 245 -9.03 -47.90 -4.04
CA PRO A 245 -9.94 -46.87 -4.53
C PRO A 245 -11.35 -46.94 -3.93
N GLU A 246 -11.85 -48.14 -3.62
CA GLU A 246 -13.16 -48.35 -3.01
C GLU A 246 -13.20 -47.73 -1.61
N ALA A 247 -12.13 -47.92 -0.83
CA ALA A 247 -12.00 -47.30 0.49
C ALA A 247 -11.88 -45.76 0.41
N LEU A 248 -11.29 -45.20 -0.65
CA LEU A 248 -11.31 -43.75 -0.89
C LEU A 248 -12.74 -43.24 -1.19
N LEU A 249 -13.56 -44.00 -1.92
CA LEU A 249 -14.96 -43.64 -2.16
C LEU A 249 -15.76 -43.62 -0.85
N GLU A 250 -15.58 -44.63 0.01
CA GLU A 250 -16.20 -44.68 1.33
C GLU A 250 -15.77 -43.48 2.21
N GLN A 251 -14.47 -43.14 2.23
CA GLN A 251 -13.96 -41.98 2.95
C GLN A 251 -14.47 -40.64 2.37
N LEU A 252 -14.80 -40.58 1.08
CA LEU A 252 -15.37 -39.37 0.49
C LEU A 252 -16.80 -39.12 0.98
N GLU A 253 -17.53 -40.18 1.37
CA GLU A 253 -18.84 -40.08 2.01
C GLU A 253 -18.73 -39.85 3.52
N LYS A 254 -17.73 -40.45 4.17
CA LYS A 254 -17.45 -40.32 5.61
C LYS A 254 -15.95 -40.08 5.83
N PRO A 255 -15.49 -38.82 5.79
CA PRO A 255 -14.08 -38.49 5.94
C PRO A 255 -13.52 -38.98 7.28
N GLY A 256 -12.37 -39.64 7.23
CA GLY A 256 -11.65 -40.14 8.40
C GLY A 256 -10.14 -40.10 8.18
N GLU A 257 -9.38 -40.39 9.23
CA GLU A 257 -7.93 -40.58 9.11
C GLU A 257 -7.67 -41.91 8.39
N GLY A 258 -6.88 -41.84 7.32
CA GLY A 258 -6.54 -42.98 6.50
C GLY A 258 -5.10 -42.91 6.02
N ALA A 259 -4.57 -44.06 5.63
CA ALA A 259 -3.23 -44.22 5.11
C ALA A 259 -3.25 -45.21 3.93
N GLY A 260 -2.29 -45.07 3.03
CA GLY A 260 -2.12 -45.96 1.89
C GLY A 260 -1.66 -45.24 0.62
N PRO A 261 -1.41 -46.01 -0.45
CA PRO A 261 -0.92 -45.49 -1.73
C PRO A 261 -2.02 -44.78 -2.53
N CYS A 262 -3.29 -45.15 -2.36
CA CYS A 262 -4.38 -44.46 -3.01
C CYS A 262 -4.64 -43.14 -2.28
N ARG A 263 -4.45 -42.00 -2.95
CA ARG A 263 -4.63 -40.66 -2.36
C ARG A 263 -5.55 -39.80 -3.22
N LEU A 264 -6.38 -38.98 -2.56
CA LEU A 264 -7.28 -38.00 -3.17
C LEU A 264 -7.15 -36.67 -2.41
N GLY A 265 -6.75 -35.62 -3.11
CA GLY A 265 -6.66 -34.25 -2.62
C GLY A 265 -7.65 -33.34 -3.33
N ILE A 266 -8.40 -32.54 -2.56
CA ILE A 266 -9.37 -31.55 -3.08
C ILE A 266 -9.17 -30.23 -2.36
N VAL A 267 -8.86 -29.16 -3.10
CA VAL A 267 -8.80 -27.80 -2.55
C VAL A 267 -10.15 -27.11 -2.71
N GLY A 268 -10.67 -26.54 -1.63
CA GLY A 268 -11.97 -25.88 -1.53
C GLY A 268 -13.12 -26.82 -1.91
N PRO A 269 -13.35 -27.93 -1.19
CA PRO A 269 -14.38 -28.91 -1.51
C PRO A 269 -15.78 -28.31 -1.43
N ASP A 270 -16.58 -28.55 -2.47
CA ASP A 270 -18.02 -28.27 -2.55
C ASP A 270 -18.73 -29.47 -3.18
N GLU A 271 -20.06 -29.49 -3.21
CA GLU A 271 -20.84 -30.61 -3.77
C GLU A 271 -20.45 -30.95 -5.21
N ARG A 272 -20.13 -29.94 -6.03
CA ARG A 272 -19.75 -30.10 -7.43
C ARG A 272 -18.37 -30.77 -7.55
N LYS A 273 -17.40 -30.33 -6.75
CA LYS A 273 -16.05 -30.91 -6.69
C LYS A 273 -16.07 -32.30 -6.11
N LEU A 274 -16.89 -32.57 -5.09
CA LEU A 274 -17.06 -33.93 -4.56
C LEU A 274 -17.67 -34.86 -5.62
N ALA A 275 -18.70 -34.42 -6.36
CA ALA A 275 -19.24 -35.19 -7.47
C ALA A 275 -18.21 -35.42 -8.60
N THR A 276 -17.36 -34.43 -8.86
CA THR A 276 -16.26 -34.56 -9.84
C THR A 276 -15.19 -35.51 -9.34
N ALA A 277 -14.81 -35.44 -8.06
CA ALA A 277 -13.85 -36.33 -7.44
C ALA A 277 -14.29 -37.80 -7.49
N ARG A 278 -15.58 -38.10 -7.32
CA ARG A 278 -16.12 -39.46 -7.52
C ARG A 278 -15.86 -39.99 -8.94
N ARG A 279 -16.13 -39.16 -9.97
CA ARG A 279 -15.88 -39.53 -11.37
C ARG A 279 -14.39 -39.67 -11.67
N VAL A 280 -13.57 -38.77 -11.14
CA VAL A 280 -12.11 -38.82 -11.25
C VAL A 280 -11.58 -40.10 -10.63
N LEU A 281 -11.99 -40.42 -9.40
CA LEU A 281 -11.56 -41.63 -8.70
C LEU A 281 -11.96 -42.91 -9.45
N ALA A 282 -13.19 -43.00 -9.95
CA ALA A 282 -13.62 -44.13 -10.78
C ALA A 282 -12.77 -44.27 -12.06
N LYS A 283 -12.42 -43.14 -12.70
CA LYS A 283 -11.55 -43.14 -13.88
C LYS A 283 -10.12 -43.55 -13.56
N VAL A 284 -9.54 -43.00 -12.50
CA VAL A 284 -8.17 -43.33 -12.04
C VAL A 284 -8.09 -44.81 -11.65
N ALA A 285 -9.12 -45.35 -10.97
CA ALA A 285 -9.19 -46.76 -10.63
C ALA A 285 -9.29 -47.68 -11.86
N ALA A 286 -10.08 -47.29 -12.87
CA ALA A 286 -10.26 -48.08 -14.08
C ALA A 286 -9.06 -48.02 -15.04
N GLU A 287 -8.41 -46.86 -15.16
CA GLU A 287 -7.35 -46.62 -16.13
C GLU A 287 -5.94 -46.72 -15.53
N GLY A 288 -5.80 -46.70 -14.20
CA GLY A 288 -4.51 -46.69 -13.51
C GLY A 288 -3.67 -45.44 -13.73
N ARG A 289 -4.25 -44.36 -14.27
CA ARG A 289 -3.56 -43.10 -14.57
C ARG A 289 -3.92 -42.02 -13.55
N SER A 290 -2.91 -41.38 -12.97
CA SER A 290 -3.09 -40.27 -12.03
C SER A 290 -3.82 -39.09 -12.67
N TRP A 291 -4.56 -38.35 -11.85
CA TRP A 291 -5.25 -37.13 -12.23
C TRP A 291 -4.62 -35.93 -11.53
N HIS A 292 -4.19 -34.93 -12.29
CA HIS A 292 -3.46 -33.77 -11.75
C HIS A 292 -4.17 -32.44 -12.09
N GLY A 293 -4.99 -31.94 -11.15
CA GLY A 293 -5.33 -30.51 -11.03
C GLY A 293 -6.54 -29.98 -11.80
N GLY A 294 -7.19 -30.78 -12.66
CA GLY A 294 -8.46 -30.37 -13.28
C GLY A 294 -9.53 -30.09 -12.22
N GLY A 295 -9.88 -28.81 -12.02
CA GLY A 295 -10.85 -28.38 -11.01
C GLY A 295 -10.33 -28.37 -9.56
N ASP A 296 -9.02 -28.28 -9.35
CA ASP A 296 -8.36 -28.35 -8.03
C ASP A 296 -8.52 -29.72 -7.32
N ILE A 297 -8.49 -30.79 -8.11
CA ILE A 297 -8.60 -32.18 -7.66
C ILE A 297 -7.34 -32.94 -8.12
N TRP A 298 -6.74 -33.72 -7.22
CA TRP A 298 -5.62 -34.63 -7.49
C TRP A 298 -5.97 -36.02 -6.98
N CYS A 299 -5.71 -37.05 -7.78
CA CYS A 299 -5.98 -38.42 -7.38
C CYS A 299 -4.97 -39.38 -8.01
N THR A 300 -4.45 -40.31 -7.22
CA THR A 300 -3.59 -41.39 -7.68
C THR A 300 -3.89 -42.67 -6.91
N THR A 301 -3.64 -43.80 -7.54
CA THR A 301 -3.61 -45.13 -6.93
C THR A 301 -2.20 -45.71 -6.87
N ASP A 302 -1.28 -45.10 -7.62
CA ASP A 302 0.13 -45.49 -7.73
C ASP A 302 0.99 -44.21 -7.65
N PRO A 303 1.31 -43.74 -6.44
CA PRO A 303 1.96 -42.45 -6.22
C PRO A 303 3.38 -42.43 -6.78
N LEU A 304 3.81 -41.28 -7.33
CA LEU A 304 5.10 -41.15 -8.01
C LEU A 304 6.32 -41.03 -7.08
N LEU A 305 6.17 -40.46 -5.88
CA LEU A 305 7.29 -40.05 -5.02
C LEU A 305 7.90 -41.12 -4.09
N PRO A 306 7.26 -42.27 -3.78
CA PRO A 306 7.95 -43.33 -3.04
C PRO A 306 9.25 -43.79 -3.71
N ASP A 307 9.26 -43.87 -5.05
CA ASP A 307 10.42 -44.29 -5.86
C ASP A 307 10.95 -43.17 -6.78
N GLY A 308 10.36 -41.98 -6.72
CA GLY A 308 10.62 -40.87 -7.63
C GLY A 308 11.19 -39.64 -6.93
N LYS A 309 11.96 -38.85 -7.68
CA LYS A 309 12.59 -37.62 -7.17
C LYS A 309 11.81 -36.36 -7.51
N THR A 310 12.02 -35.31 -6.72
CA THR A 310 11.46 -33.97 -6.92
C THR A 310 12.51 -33.00 -7.46
N ALA A 311 12.22 -32.33 -8.57
CA ALA A 311 13.05 -31.26 -9.12
C ALA A 311 12.36 -29.90 -8.93
N PHE A 312 13.11 -28.90 -8.47
CA PHE A 312 12.66 -27.50 -8.51
C PHE A 312 13.19 -26.85 -9.79
N LEU A 313 12.27 -26.24 -10.54
CA LEU A 313 12.53 -25.59 -11.82
C LEU A 313 12.33 -24.08 -11.68
N TYR A 314 13.38 -23.30 -11.91
CA TYR A 314 13.34 -21.84 -11.79
C TYR A 314 13.15 -21.20 -13.18
N PRO A 315 12.05 -20.43 -13.38
CA PRO A 315 11.81 -19.69 -14.61
C PRO A 315 12.87 -18.65 -14.93
N GLY A 316 12.99 -18.31 -16.22
CA GLY A 316 13.81 -17.22 -16.73
C GLY A 316 13.04 -15.90 -16.82
N LEU A 317 13.35 -15.09 -17.84
CA LEU A 317 12.83 -13.72 -18.03
C LEU A 317 11.42 -13.65 -18.67
N GLU A 318 10.68 -14.75 -18.63
CA GLU A 318 9.42 -15.00 -19.35
C GLU A 318 8.16 -14.41 -18.68
N ALA A 319 8.23 -14.02 -17.42
CA ALA A 319 7.08 -13.48 -16.69
C ALA A 319 6.94 -11.97 -16.82
N ASP A 320 5.77 -11.51 -17.29
CA ASP A 320 5.45 -10.08 -17.41
C ASP A 320 4.64 -9.52 -16.22
N ALA A 321 3.92 -10.38 -15.49
CA ALA A 321 3.04 -9.96 -14.39
C ALA A 321 3.63 -10.28 -13.01
N GLU A 322 3.51 -9.33 -12.07
CA GLU A 322 3.91 -9.51 -10.67
C GLU A 322 3.11 -10.67 -10.03
N PRO A 323 3.77 -11.69 -9.49
CA PRO A 323 3.09 -12.76 -8.76
C PRO A 323 2.58 -12.24 -7.41
N ARG A 324 1.40 -12.71 -7.00
CA ARG A 324 0.74 -12.25 -5.75
C ARG A 324 1.31 -12.96 -4.53
N LEU A 325 2.47 -12.51 -4.03
CA LEU A 325 3.22 -13.20 -2.96
C LEU A 325 3.28 -12.45 -1.61
N ASP A 326 2.56 -11.33 -1.48
CA ASP A 326 2.51 -10.52 -0.25
C ASP A 326 2.06 -11.30 0.97
N ASP A 327 1.12 -12.23 0.78
CA ASP A 327 0.61 -13.10 1.84
C ASP A 327 1.65 -14.15 2.26
N VAL A 328 2.43 -14.70 1.32
CA VAL A 328 3.53 -15.63 1.61
C VAL A 328 4.65 -14.94 2.37
N ALA A 329 5.12 -13.79 1.90
CA ALA A 329 6.16 -13.00 2.56
C ALA A 329 5.79 -12.69 4.01
N ARG A 330 4.55 -12.19 4.22
CA ARG A 330 4.03 -11.89 5.56
C ARG A 330 3.90 -13.13 6.44
N HIS A 331 3.38 -14.22 5.91
CA HIS A 331 3.09 -15.44 6.67
C HIS A 331 4.36 -16.12 7.18
N PHE A 332 5.39 -16.19 6.34
CA PHE A 332 6.66 -16.82 6.69
C PHE A 332 7.71 -15.86 7.26
N GLY A 333 7.40 -14.55 7.35
CA GLY A 333 8.32 -13.53 7.84
C GLY A 333 9.54 -13.33 6.92
N LEU A 334 9.31 -13.35 5.61
CA LEU A 334 10.33 -13.20 4.57
C LEU A 334 10.27 -11.82 3.92
N ASP A 335 11.40 -11.38 3.37
CA ASP A 335 11.47 -10.11 2.64
C ASP A 335 10.59 -10.15 1.40
N ARG A 336 9.77 -9.10 1.22
CA ARG A 336 8.95 -8.96 0.02
C ARG A 336 9.84 -8.63 -1.18
N PRO A 337 9.83 -9.42 -2.26
CA PRO A 337 10.58 -9.10 -3.47
C PRO A 337 10.02 -7.84 -4.12
N GLN A 338 10.91 -6.99 -4.66
CA GLN A 338 10.51 -5.88 -5.50
C GLN A 338 10.34 -6.37 -6.94
N TRP A 339 9.18 -6.08 -7.53
CA TRP A 339 8.89 -6.43 -8.91
C TRP A 339 9.13 -5.27 -9.86
N SER A 340 10.00 -5.45 -10.85
CA SER A 340 10.26 -4.48 -11.90
C SER A 340 10.64 -5.20 -13.19
N THR A 341 9.95 -4.86 -14.28
CA THR A 341 10.26 -5.34 -15.63
C THR A 341 10.92 -4.27 -16.50
N ALA A 342 11.29 -3.13 -15.89
CA ALA A 342 11.74 -1.92 -16.58
C ALA A 342 13.04 -2.11 -17.37
N THR A 343 13.94 -2.97 -16.87
CA THR A 343 15.20 -3.32 -17.53
C THR A 343 15.46 -4.82 -17.42
N VAL A 344 16.32 -5.37 -18.27
CA VAL A 344 16.73 -6.78 -18.20
C VAL A 344 17.34 -7.15 -16.84
N PRO A 345 18.24 -6.34 -16.24
CA PRO A 345 18.76 -6.60 -14.90
C PRO A 345 17.69 -6.53 -13.81
N ALA A 346 16.81 -5.52 -13.85
CA ALA A 346 15.72 -5.40 -12.87
C ALA A 346 14.80 -6.63 -12.94
N ARG A 347 14.48 -7.09 -14.15
CA ARG A 347 13.69 -8.31 -14.38
C ARG A 347 14.41 -9.56 -13.84
N ALA A 348 15.71 -9.69 -14.08
CA ALA A 348 16.50 -10.81 -13.55
C ALA A 348 16.50 -10.82 -12.00
N THR A 349 16.66 -9.67 -11.36
CA THR A 349 16.57 -9.52 -9.90
C THR A 349 15.18 -9.87 -9.38
N SER A 350 14.11 -9.43 -10.04
CA SER A 350 12.73 -9.76 -9.67
C SER A 350 12.44 -11.25 -9.78
N VAL A 351 12.88 -11.90 -10.86
CA VAL A 351 12.72 -13.36 -11.04
C VAL A 351 13.52 -14.13 -9.97
N SER A 352 14.78 -13.75 -9.73
CA SER A 352 15.63 -14.40 -8.73
C SER A 352 15.06 -14.28 -7.32
N SER A 353 14.75 -13.06 -6.88
CA SER A 353 14.19 -12.81 -5.53
C SER A 353 12.83 -13.50 -5.31
N THR A 354 11.98 -13.53 -6.34
CA THR A 354 10.71 -14.29 -6.33
C THR A 354 10.95 -15.78 -6.17
N GLY A 355 11.88 -16.35 -6.95
CA GLY A 355 12.23 -17.77 -6.90
C GLY A 355 12.81 -18.16 -5.54
N LEU A 356 13.69 -17.33 -4.97
CA LEU A 356 14.28 -17.56 -3.65
C LEU A 356 13.26 -17.49 -2.51
N LEU A 357 12.32 -16.54 -2.56
CA LEU A 357 11.22 -16.47 -1.59
C LEU A 357 10.37 -17.74 -1.62
N LEU A 358 10.01 -18.20 -2.81
CA LEU A 358 9.19 -19.40 -2.99
C LEU A 358 9.95 -20.67 -2.62
N ASP A 359 11.24 -20.78 -2.95
CA ASP A 359 12.10 -21.88 -2.50
C ASP A 359 12.12 -21.97 -0.97
N HIS A 360 12.33 -20.83 -0.29
CA HIS A 360 12.32 -20.80 1.16
C HIS A 360 10.95 -21.22 1.73
N ALA A 361 9.86 -20.70 1.17
CA ALA A 361 8.51 -21.07 1.58
C ALA A 361 8.25 -22.57 1.39
N LEU A 362 8.58 -23.14 0.23
CA LEU A 362 8.42 -24.58 -0.04
C LEU A 362 9.23 -25.44 0.94
N ARG A 363 10.47 -25.07 1.24
CA ARG A 363 11.29 -25.78 2.25
C ARG A 363 10.71 -25.68 3.66
N ARG A 364 10.07 -24.56 4.02
CA ARG A 364 9.32 -24.40 5.29
C ARG A 364 8.09 -25.29 5.36
N LEU A 365 7.50 -25.65 4.21
CA LEU A 365 6.44 -26.65 4.09
C LEU A 365 6.97 -28.09 4.10
N GLY A 366 8.26 -28.32 4.36
CA GLY A 366 8.86 -29.66 4.28
C GLY A 366 9.04 -30.18 2.84
N ILE A 367 8.70 -29.38 1.81
CA ILE A 367 8.89 -29.76 0.41
C ILE A 367 10.34 -29.49 0.04
N ARG A 368 11.12 -30.56 -0.15
CA ARG A 368 12.54 -30.49 -0.47
C ARG A 368 12.83 -31.06 -1.86
N PRO A 369 13.67 -30.37 -2.67
CA PRO A 369 14.10 -30.89 -3.96
C PRO A 369 15.29 -31.84 -3.82
N ASP A 370 15.35 -32.83 -4.71
CA ASP A 370 16.53 -33.69 -4.94
C ASP A 370 17.48 -33.08 -5.98
N ALA A 371 16.99 -32.18 -6.84
CA ALA A 371 17.79 -31.37 -7.74
C ALA A 371 17.13 -30.02 -8.06
N LEU A 372 17.96 -29.06 -8.44
CA LEU A 372 17.57 -27.74 -8.89
C LEU A 372 17.95 -27.61 -10.37
N ALA A 373 17.09 -26.96 -11.16
CA ALA A 373 17.35 -26.66 -12.56
C ALA A 373 16.69 -25.33 -12.90
N GLY A 374 17.22 -24.63 -13.90
CA GLY A 374 16.65 -23.35 -14.31
C GLY A 374 16.59 -23.19 -15.82
N HIS A 375 15.77 -22.25 -16.27
CA HIS A 375 15.66 -21.83 -17.66
C HIS A 375 16.29 -20.45 -17.83
N SER A 376 17.27 -20.32 -18.73
CA SER A 376 17.99 -19.05 -18.94
C SER A 376 18.49 -18.48 -17.59
N ALA A 377 18.18 -17.22 -17.27
CA ALA A 377 18.51 -16.57 -15.98
C ALA A 377 18.06 -17.36 -14.74
N GLY A 378 17.04 -18.22 -14.84
CA GLY A 378 16.63 -19.11 -13.76
C GLY A 378 17.71 -20.12 -13.35
N GLU A 379 18.67 -20.44 -14.22
CA GLU A 379 19.80 -21.31 -13.89
C GLU A 379 20.68 -20.68 -12.79
N TRP A 380 20.85 -19.35 -12.82
CA TRP A 380 21.53 -18.62 -11.75
C TRP A 380 20.71 -18.54 -10.47
N THR A 381 19.38 -18.46 -10.56
CA THR A 381 18.50 -18.59 -9.38
C THR A 381 18.64 -19.97 -8.74
N ALA A 382 18.74 -21.03 -9.55
CA ALA A 382 18.99 -22.39 -9.07
C ALA A 382 20.36 -22.50 -8.37
N MET A 383 21.41 -21.89 -8.92
CA MET A 383 22.73 -21.83 -8.28
C MET A 383 22.67 -21.11 -6.91
N GLN A 384 21.96 -19.99 -6.82
CA GLN A 384 21.76 -19.25 -5.57
C GLN A 384 20.96 -20.07 -4.54
N ALA A 385 19.85 -20.70 -4.96
CA ALA A 385 19.04 -21.55 -4.10
C ALA A 385 19.78 -22.82 -3.62
N ALA A 386 20.76 -23.29 -4.39
CA ALA A 386 21.68 -24.35 -3.99
C ALA A 386 22.78 -23.88 -3.03
N GLY A 387 22.92 -22.58 -2.82
CA GLY A 387 23.99 -21.99 -2.01
C GLY A 387 25.36 -21.99 -2.70
N MET A 388 25.43 -22.08 -4.04
CA MET A 388 26.71 -22.07 -4.76
C MET A 388 27.41 -20.72 -4.70
N TYR A 389 26.66 -19.63 -4.52
CA TYR A 389 27.20 -18.31 -4.21
C TYR A 389 26.08 -17.45 -3.61
N ARG A 390 26.47 -16.39 -2.91
CA ARG A 390 25.54 -15.37 -2.42
C ARG A 390 25.53 -14.18 -3.38
N ALA A 391 24.36 -13.85 -3.91
CA ALA A 391 24.20 -12.63 -4.69
C ALA A 391 23.98 -11.44 -3.75
N GLU A 392 24.89 -10.48 -3.76
CA GLU A 392 24.68 -9.19 -3.10
C GLU A 392 23.70 -8.34 -3.94
N PRO A 393 22.84 -7.51 -3.31
CA PRO A 393 21.83 -6.70 -4.03
C PRO A 393 22.39 -5.85 -5.17
N ASP A 394 23.63 -5.37 -5.03
CA ASP A 394 24.30 -4.46 -5.99
C ASP A 394 25.31 -5.19 -6.89
N LEU A 395 25.32 -6.54 -6.88
CA LEU A 395 26.34 -7.34 -7.57
C LEU A 395 26.40 -7.05 -9.07
N LEU A 396 25.26 -6.88 -9.74
CA LEU A 396 25.22 -6.55 -11.17
C LEU A 396 25.64 -5.11 -11.45
N GLU A 397 25.28 -4.17 -10.58
CA GLU A 397 25.65 -2.75 -10.70
C GLU A 397 27.17 -2.56 -10.59
N LYS A 398 27.85 -3.37 -9.77
CA LYS A 398 29.33 -3.38 -9.67
C LYS A 398 30.02 -3.57 -11.03
N TYR A 399 29.47 -4.41 -11.91
CA TYR A 399 30.11 -4.72 -13.21
C TYR A 399 29.44 -4.03 -14.41
N TRP A 400 28.25 -3.46 -14.21
CA TRP A 400 27.50 -2.67 -15.19
C TRP A 400 26.92 -1.37 -14.58
N PRO A 401 27.77 -0.44 -14.09
CA PRO A 401 27.31 0.79 -13.45
C PRO A 401 26.60 1.77 -14.41
N GLY A 402 26.73 1.56 -15.73
CA GLY A 402 26.09 2.36 -16.79
C GLY A 402 24.96 1.65 -17.55
N GLY A 403 24.57 0.44 -17.13
CA GLY A 403 23.60 -0.39 -17.85
C GLY A 403 24.23 -1.51 -18.69
N PHE A 404 23.38 -2.43 -19.17
CA PHE A 404 23.81 -3.61 -19.93
C PHE A 404 23.98 -3.26 -21.41
N GLU A 405 25.22 -3.26 -21.92
CA GLU A 405 25.49 -3.25 -23.36
C GLU A 405 25.29 -4.67 -23.92
N LEU A 406 24.23 -4.84 -24.71
CA LEU A 406 23.85 -6.12 -25.30
C LEU A 406 23.74 -6.02 -26.82
N PRO A 407 23.94 -7.12 -27.55
CA PRO A 407 23.66 -7.18 -28.99
C PRO A 407 22.24 -6.72 -29.33
N GLU A 408 22.13 -5.95 -30.42
CA GLU A 408 20.87 -5.66 -31.12
C GLU A 408 20.37 -6.93 -31.84
N ALA A 409 19.82 -7.87 -31.06
CA ALA A 409 19.30 -9.13 -31.57
C ALA A 409 17.88 -9.39 -31.04
N ASP A 410 16.96 -9.65 -31.96
CA ASP A 410 15.57 -10.01 -31.66
C ASP A 410 15.44 -11.52 -31.48
N TYR A 411 14.42 -11.95 -30.74
CA TYR A 411 14.06 -13.35 -30.57
C TYR A 411 12.73 -13.66 -31.24
N LEU A 412 12.64 -14.80 -31.90
CA LEU A 412 11.43 -15.32 -32.53
C LEU A 412 11.06 -16.67 -31.94
N VAL A 413 9.92 -16.73 -31.28
CA VAL A 413 9.31 -17.99 -30.81
C VAL A 413 8.61 -18.66 -31.98
N LEU A 414 8.91 -19.93 -32.19
CA LEU A 414 8.36 -20.79 -33.23
C LEU A 414 7.62 -21.96 -32.60
N GLY A 415 6.37 -22.17 -33.01
CA GLY A 415 5.56 -23.32 -32.63
C GLY A 415 5.90 -24.58 -33.43
N CYS A 416 7.17 -24.98 -33.44
CA CYS A 416 7.64 -26.21 -34.08
C CYS A 416 8.92 -26.76 -33.43
N ALA A 417 9.22 -28.04 -33.71
CA ALA A 417 10.38 -28.74 -33.23
C ALA A 417 11.71 -28.17 -33.79
N ALA A 418 12.77 -28.20 -32.98
CA ALA A 418 14.07 -27.64 -33.33
C ALA A 418 14.68 -28.26 -34.60
N ALA A 419 14.47 -29.55 -34.85
CA ALA A 419 14.92 -30.22 -36.08
C ALA A 419 14.31 -29.59 -37.34
N ARG A 420 13.02 -29.26 -37.29
CA ARG A 420 12.32 -28.60 -38.41
C ARG A 420 12.76 -27.15 -38.58
N VAL A 421 13.04 -26.45 -37.48
CA VAL A 421 13.61 -25.10 -37.53
C VAL A 421 14.98 -25.12 -38.17
N ALA A 422 15.85 -26.06 -37.80
CA ALA A 422 17.21 -26.18 -38.32
C ALA A 422 17.25 -26.40 -39.84
N GLU A 423 16.28 -27.13 -40.40
CA GLU A 423 16.15 -27.31 -41.87
C GLU A 423 15.81 -26.01 -42.62
N LEU A 424 15.13 -25.07 -41.95
CA LEU A 424 14.62 -23.84 -42.55
C LEU A 424 15.45 -22.60 -42.19
N LEU A 425 16.42 -22.74 -41.27
CA LEU A 425 17.09 -21.63 -40.63
C LEU A 425 18.03 -20.91 -41.61
N PRO A 426 17.87 -19.59 -41.83
CA PRO A 426 18.82 -18.81 -42.62
C PRO A 426 20.14 -18.65 -41.85
N GLY A 427 21.24 -18.41 -42.58
CA GLY A 427 22.60 -18.45 -42.01
C GLY A 427 22.93 -17.34 -41.01
N ASP A 428 22.11 -16.31 -40.92
CA ASP A 428 22.23 -15.17 -40.00
C ASP A 428 21.39 -15.32 -38.71
N LEU A 429 20.60 -16.39 -38.59
CA LEU A 429 19.86 -16.75 -37.39
C LEU A 429 20.43 -18.01 -36.74
N VAL A 430 20.31 -18.07 -35.42
CA VAL A 430 20.70 -19.26 -34.64
C VAL A 430 19.58 -19.70 -33.71
N ILE A 431 19.50 -21.00 -33.42
CA ILE A 431 18.62 -21.51 -32.37
C ILE A 431 19.21 -21.08 -31.02
N SER A 432 18.43 -20.34 -30.25
CA SER A 432 18.81 -19.84 -28.93
C SER A 432 18.17 -20.69 -27.81
N HIS A 433 16.95 -21.20 -28.02
CA HIS A 433 16.31 -22.09 -27.05
C HIS A 433 15.57 -23.24 -27.73
N GLU A 434 15.64 -24.41 -27.10
CA GLU A 434 14.78 -25.56 -27.37
C GLU A 434 13.96 -25.82 -26.10
N ASN A 435 12.79 -25.17 -26.02
CA ASN A 435 11.99 -25.12 -24.81
C ASN A 435 11.19 -26.39 -24.60
N ALA A 436 10.55 -26.90 -25.66
CA ALA A 436 9.68 -28.06 -25.60
C ALA A 436 9.64 -28.79 -26.95
N ALA A 437 8.89 -29.90 -27.04
CA ALA A 437 8.79 -30.71 -28.25
C ALA A 437 8.29 -29.89 -29.46
N GLN A 438 7.36 -28.96 -29.22
CA GLN A 438 6.77 -28.11 -30.26
C GLN A 438 7.10 -26.62 -30.10
N GLN A 439 8.16 -26.27 -29.39
CA GLN A 439 8.54 -24.86 -29.21
C GLN A 439 10.05 -24.65 -29.24
N THR A 440 10.48 -23.83 -30.20
CA THR A 440 11.87 -23.44 -30.41
C THR A 440 11.96 -21.92 -30.50
N ILE A 441 13.04 -21.34 -30.00
CA ILE A 441 13.33 -19.90 -30.13
C ILE A 441 14.59 -19.71 -30.95
N VAL A 442 14.49 -18.88 -31.99
CA VAL A 442 15.65 -18.43 -32.76
C VAL A 442 15.97 -16.97 -32.44
N CYS A 443 17.22 -16.58 -32.62
CA CYS A 443 17.71 -15.24 -32.34
C CYS A 443 18.70 -14.79 -33.42
N GLY A 444 18.69 -13.50 -33.73
CA GLY A 444 19.62 -12.88 -34.67
C GLY A 444 19.21 -11.44 -35.01
N PRO A 445 19.74 -10.89 -36.11
CA PRO A 445 19.47 -9.51 -36.52
C PRO A 445 17.96 -9.25 -36.72
N PRO A 446 17.43 -8.08 -36.31
CA PRO A 446 15.99 -7.76 -36.40
C PRO A 446 15.37 -7.96 -37.79
N ALA A 447 16.08 -7.58 -38.85
CA ALA A 447 15.62 -7.75 -40.23
C ALA A 447 15.47 -9.23 -40.61
N ALA A 448 16.49 -10.04 -40.32
CA ALA A 448 16.49 -11.47 -40.56
C ALA A 448 15.37 -12.19 -39.78
N VAL A 449 15.17 -11.81 -38.52
CA VAL A 449 14.07 -12.31 -37.68
C VAL A 449 12.71 -11.99 -38.30
N ALA A 450 12.51 -10.75 -38.77
CA ALA A 450 11.26 -10.32 -39.37
C ALA A 450 10.95 -11.09 -40.68
N GLU A 451 11.94 -11.26 -41.55
CA GLU A 451 11.83 -12.03 -42.80
C GLU A 451 11.55 -13.51 -42.54
N PHE A 452 12.27 -14.11 -41.59
CA PHE A 452 12.07 -15.51 -41.23
C PHE A 452 10.70 -15.74 -40.59
N ALA A 453 10.19 -14.79 -39.82
CA ALA A 453 8.83 -14.85 -39.26
C ALA A 453 7.75 -14.86 -40.36
N VAL A 454 7.93 -14.08 -41.44
CA VAL A 454 7.03 -14.12 -42.61
C VAL A 454 7.09 -15.49 -43.29
N THR A 455 8.30 -16.01 -43.50
CA THR A 455 8.52 -17.33 -44.11
C THR A 455 7.85 -18.44 -43.30
N CYS A 456 8.07 -18.46 -41.99
CA CYS A 456 7.47 -19.44 -41.08
C CYS A 456 5.93 -19.38 -41.11
N ARG A 457 5.34 -18.18 -41.05
CA ARG A 457 3.88 -18.01 -41.14
C ARG A 457 3.33 -18.49 -42.48
N GLY A 458 4.05 -18.26 -43.59
CA GLY A 458 3.69 -18.78 -44.92
C GLY A 458 3.67 -20.31 -44.99
N LEU A 459 4.47 -20.98 -44.14
CA LEU A 459 4.50 -22.44 -43.99
C LEU A 459 3.51 -22.96 -42.92
N GLY A 460 2.66 -22.10 -42.35
CA GLY A 460 1.71 -22.48 -41.30
C GLY A 460 2.33 -22.66 -39.91
N ILE A 461 3.58 -22.23 -39.71
CA ILE A 461 4.26 -22.28 -38.41
C ILE A 461 3.90 -21.01 -37.62
N VAL A 462 3.45 -21.20 -36.37
CA VAL A 462 3.22 -20.07 -35.45
C VAL A 462 4.56 -19.39 -35.17
N ALA A 463 4.66 -18.09 -35.47
CA ALA A 463 5.88 -17.32 -35.29
C ALA A 463 5.58 -15.96 -34.63
N ARG A 464 6.18 -15.70 -33.45
CA ARG A 464 5.96 -14.49 -32.65
C ARG A 464 7.28 -13.94 -32.10
N THR A 465 7.54 -12.66 -32.36
CA THR A 465 8.71 -11.96 -31.81
C THR A 465 8.52 -11.68 -30.32
N LEU A 466 9.57 -11.87 -29.52
CA LEU A 466 9.56 -11.53 -28.09
C LEU A 466 9.88 -10.05 -27.85
N PRO A 467 9.27 -9.42 -26.82
CA PRO A 467 9.38 -7.99 -26.58
C PRO A 467 10.65 -7.61 -25.78
N PHE A 468 11.80 -8.22 -26.09
CA PHE A 468 13.10 -7.85 -25.50
C PHE A 468 14.27 -8.23 -26.42
N ARG A 469 15.39 -7.50 -26.27
CA ARG A 469 16.63 -7.67 -27.05
C ARG A 469 17.80 -7.95 -26.12
N SER A 470 18.62 -8.96 -26.44
CA SER A 470 19.79 -9.27 -25.61
C SER A 470 20.86 -10.15 -26.22
N GLY A 471 20.57 -10.96 -27.25
CA GLY A 471 21.53 -11.91 -27.83
C GLY A 471 21.98 -13.09 -26.93
N PHE A 472 21.55 -13.17 -25.67
CA PHE A 472 21.82 -14.31 -24.79
C PHE A 472 21.53 -15.68 -25.43
N HIS A 473 22.33 -16.66 -25.03
CA HIS A 473 22.28 -18.05 -25.51
C HIS A 473 22.62 -18.17 -27.00
N THR A 474 23.45 -17.25 -27.51
CA THR A 474 23.95 -17.25 -28.88
C THR A 474 25.43 -16.82 -28.93
N PRO A 475 26.16 -17.18 -30.01
CA PRO A 475 27.52 -16.67 -30.24
C PRO A 475 27.61 -15.13 -30.34
N LEU A 476 26.49 -14.42 -30.58
CA LEU A 476 26.47 -12.96 -30.62
C LEU A 476 26.89 -12.32 -29.29
N MET A 477 26.83 -13.07 -28.17
CA MET A 477 27.31 -12.59 -26.88
C MET A 477 28.83 -12.59 -26.73
N GLU A 478 29.58 -13.27 -27.59
CA GLU A 478 31.03 -13.41 -27.44
C GLU A 478 31.78 -12.07 -27.27
N PRO A 479 31.49 -11.01 -28.06
CA PRO A 479 32.12 -9.70 -27.89
C PRO A 479 31.77 -8.99 -26.56
N HIS A 480 30.69 -9.41 -25.90
CA HIS A 480 30.10 -8.76 -24.73
C HIS A 480 30.34 -9.53 -23.42
N LEU A 481 31.14 -10.61 -23.45
CA LEU A 481 31.39 -11.46 -22.27
C LEU A 481 32.31 -10.84 -21.22
N ALA A 482 33.08 -9.81 -21.56
CA ALA A 482 34.14 -9.31 -20.67
C ALA A 482 33.67 -8.96 -19.24
N PRO A 483 32.52 -8.29 -19.02
CA PRO A 483 32.06 -8.01 -17.66
C PRO A 483 31.47 -9.25 -16.96
N PHE A 484 30.87 -10.20 -17.70
CA PHE A 484 30.46 -11.51 -17.14
C PHE A 484 31.66 -12.33 -16.68
N ALA A 485 32.75 -12.31 -17.45
CA ALA A 485 34.00 -12.99 -17.09
C ALA A 485 34.60 -12.42 -15.81
N ARG A 486 34.55 -11.09 -15.61
CA ARG A 486 34.97 -10.45 -14.35
C ARG A 486 34.05 -10.81 -13.19
N LEU A 487 32.73 -10.72 -13.39
CA LEU A 487 31.74 -11.08 -12.37
C LEU A 487 31.93 -12.51 -11.91
N VAL A 488 31.99 -13.45 -12.86
CA VAL A 488 32.13 -14.86 -12.53
C VAL A 488 33.50 -15.15 -11.95
N ALA A 489 34.56 -14.40 -12.24
CA ALA A 489 35.87 -14.60 -11.59
C ALA A 489 35.84 -14.24 -10.10
N ASP A 490 35.08 -13.20 -9.75
CA ASP A 490 34.96 -12.65 -8.39
C ASP A 490 33.96 -13.43 -7.51
N LEU A 491 33.12 -14.29 -8.08
CA LEU A 491 32.18 -15.10 -7.29
C LEU A 491 32.94 -16.09 -6.40
N ASP A 492 32.69 -16.05 -5.10
CA ASP A 492 33.11 -17.10 -4.18
C ASP A 492 32.21 -18.33 -4.36
N LEU A 493 32.69 -19.29 -5.15
CA LEU A 493 31.92 -20.47 -5.55
C LEU A 493 32.06 -21.58 -4.52
N LEU A 494 30.92 -22.01 -3.99
CA LEU A 494 30.77 -23.10 -3.05
C LEU A 494 30.15 -24.33 -3.72
N ALA A 495 30.38 -25.50 -3.11
CA ALA A 495 29.72 -26.72 -3.52
C ALA A 495 28.20 -26.61 -3.27
N PRO A 496 27.35 -27.02 -4.22
CA PRO A 496 25.91 -26.92 -4.06
C PRO A 496 25.39 -27.85 -2.96
N ALA A 497 24.50 -27.35 -2.11
CA ALA A 497 23.80 -28.15 -1.10
C ALA A 497 22.80 -29.15 -1.71
N VAL A 498 22.30 -28.84 -2.91
CA VAL A 498 21.41 -29.68 -3.72
C VAL A 498 21.94 -29.67 -5.16
N PRO A 499 22.11 -30.83 -5.84
CA PRO A 499 22.63 -30.86 -7.21
C PRO A 499 21.91 -29.90 -8.16
N VAL A 500 22.68 -29.05 -8.84
CA VAL A 500 22.16 -28.14 -9.87
C VAL A 500 22.38 -28.75 -11.25
N TRP A 501 21.37 -28.76 -12.11
CA TRP A 501 21.48 -29.23 -13.49
C TRP A 501 21.46 -28.05 -14.47
N SER A 502 22.32 -28.11 -15.48
CA SER A 502 22.44 -27.06 -16.47
C SER A 502 21.58 -27.35 -17.70
N ALA A 503 20.83 -26.34 -18.16
CA ALA A 503 20.10 -26.40 -19.42
C ALA A 503 21.03 -26.31 -20.63
N THR A 504 22.30 -25.95 -20.46
CA THR A 504 23.28 -25.91 -21.56
C THR A 504 23.89 -27.28 -21.82
N THR A 505 24.22 -28.03 -20.77
CA THR A 505 24.87 -29.35 -20.87
C THR A 505 23.93 -30.53 -20.66
N THR A 506 22.72 -30.28 -20.15
CA THR A 506 21.68 -31.30 -19.83
C THR A 506 22.16 -32.30 -18.77
N ARG A 507 23.11 -31.89 -17.92
CA ARG A 507 23.76 -32.71 -16.89
C ARG A 507 23.92 -31.90 -15.60
N PRO A 508 24.19 -32.55 -14.46
CA PRO A 508 24.60 -31.86 -13.25
C PRO A 508 25.81 -30.94 -13.49
N TYR A 509 25.86 -29.82 -12.78
CA TYR A 509 27.00 -28.92 -12.76
C TYR A 509 28.28 -29.66 -12.33
N PRO A 510 29.44 -29.32 -12.92
CA PRO A 510 30.70 -29.92 -12.53
C PRO A 510 31.10 -29.51 -11.10
N ALA A 511 31.93 -30.34 -10.45
CA ALA A 511 32.37 -30.08 -9.08
C ALA A 511 33.49 -29.02 -8.98
N ALA A 512 34.36 -28.95 -9.99
CA ALA A 512 35.50 -28.02 -9.97
C ALA A 512 35.05 -26.59 -10.29
N ALA A 513 35.42 -25.62 -9.44
CA ALA A 513 35.04 -24.23 -9.61
C ALA A 513 35.43 -23.65 -10.98
N ALA A 514 36.59 -24.03 -11.52
CA ALA A 514 37.02 -23.60 -12.85
C ALA A 514 36.05 -24.04 -13.96
N ASP A 515 35.55 -25.28 -13.88
CA ASP A 515 34.58 -25.81 -14.84
C ASP A 515 33.19 -25.18 -14.64
N VAL A 516 32.81 -24.84 -13.41
CA VAL A 516 31.58 -24.07 -13.11
C VAL A 516 31.65 -22.68 -13.74
N ARG A 517 32.79 -21.97 -13.60
CA ARG A 517 32.98 -20.65 -14.22
C ARG A 517 32.94 -20.73 -15.75
N ARG A 518 33.55 -21.76 -16.34
CA ARG A 518 33.47 -22.01 -17.79
C ARG A 518 32.02 -22.26 -18.23
N LEU A 519 31.30 -23.13 -17.53
CA LEU A 519 29.90 -23.43 -17.82
C LEU A 519 29.00 -22.19 -17.68
N TYR A 520 29.26 -21.34 -16.69
CA TYR A 520 28.54 -20.07 -16.50
C TYR A 520 28.67 -19.15 -17.73
N LEU A 521 29.86 -19.06 -18.34
CA LEU A 521 30.08 -18.28 -19.56
C LEU A 521 29.54 -18.99 -20.80
N ASP A 522 29.75 -20.30 -20.92
CA ASP A 522 29.18 -21.11 -22.00
C ASP A 522 27.64 -21.01 -22.03
N HIS A 523 27.00 -20.91 -20.86
CA HIS A 523 25.55 -20.74 -20.73
C HIS A 523 25.03 -19.49 -21.46
N LEU A 524 25.83 -18.42 -21.51
CA LEU A 524 25.48 -17.19 -22.21
C LEU A 524 25.69 -17.28 -23.73
N LEU A 525 26.55 -18.20 -24.19
CA LEU A 525 26.94 -18.35 -25.59
C LEU A 525 26.17 -19.45 -26.32
N ARG A 526 25.66 -20.44 -25.57
CA ARG A 526 25.10 -21.66 -26.12
C ARG A 526 23.59 -21.74 -25.89
N PRO A 527 22.88 -22.50 -26.74
CA PRO A 527 21.43 -22.59 -26.64
C PRO A 527 20.97 -23.21 -25.31
N VAL A 528 19.82 -22.76 -24.81
CA VAL A 528 19.13 -23.36 -23.66
C VAL A 528 18.38 -24.61 -24.15
N ARG A 529 18.82 -25.80 -23.71
CA ARG A 529 18.28 -27.11 -24.12
C ARG A 529 17.30 -27.64 -23.08
N PHE A 530 16.23 -26.88 -22.81
CA PHE A 530 15.30 -27.18 -21.72
C PHE A 530 14.49 -28.46 -21.97
N ARG A 531 14.12 -28.75 -23.22
CA ARG A 531 13.50 -30.02 -23.61
C ARG A 531 14.39 -31.21 -23.21
N GLN A 532 15.64 -31.21 -23.66
CA GLN A 532 16.58 -32.29 -23.37
C GLN A 532 16.93 -32.36 -21.89
N LEU A 533 17.01 -31.23 -21.18
CA LEU A 533 17.17 -31.21 -19.72
C LEU A 533 15.99 -31.91 -19.02
N THR A 534 14.76 -31.66 -19.47
CA THR A 534 13.55 -32.29 -18.92
C THR A 534 13.58 -33.80 -19.16
N GLU A 535 13.95 -34.24 -20.36
CA GLU A 535 14.14 -35.66 -20.70
C GLU A 535 15.21 -36.30 -19.80
N ALA A 536 16.36 -35.65 -19.65
CA ALA A 536 17.48 -36.15 -18.84
C ALA A 536 17.15 -36.23 -17.34
N LEU A 537 16.42 -35.25 -16.80
CA LEU A 537 15.89 -35.31 -15.43
C LEU A 537 14.90 -36.48 -15.29
N HIS A 538 13.97 -36.66 -16.24
CA HIS A 538 13.04 -37.79 -16.18
C HIS A 538 13.78 -39.14 -16.22
N ASP A 539 14.75 -39.29 -17.11
CA ASP A 539 15.58 -40.49 -17.22
C ASP A 539 16.40 -40.76 -15.94
N ALA A 540 16.79 -39.71 -15.22
CA ALA A 540 17.49 -39.79 -13.93
C ALA A 540 16.57 -40.06 -12.71
N GLY A 541 15.28 -40.33 -12.95
CA GLY A 541 14.31 -40.73 -11.92
C GLY A 541 13.49 -39.58 -11.32
N PHE A 542 13.60 -38.35 -11.84
CA PHE A 542 12.74 -37.26 -11.42
C PHE A 542 11.32 -37.46 -11.95
N ARG A 543 10.32 -37.32 -11.07
CA ARG A 543 8.91 -37.54 -11.39
C ARG A 543 8.03 -36.36 -11.00
N ALA A 544 8.41 -35.56 -10.00
CA ALA A 544 7.72 -34.32 -9.67
C ALA A 544 8.56 -33.11 -10.05
N PHE A 545 7.96 -32.18 -10.78
CA PHE A 545 8.58 -30.93 -11.23
C PHE A 545 7.81 -29.75 -10.65
N VAL A 546 8.43 -29.02 -9.72
CA VAL A 546 7.84 -27.84 -9.07
C VAL A 546 8.41 -26.59 -9.72
N GLN A 547 7.59 -25.79 -10.38
CA GLN A 547 8.02 -24.49 -10.92
C GLN A 547 8.08 -23.46 -9.80
N VAL A 548 9.28 -23.01 -9.44
CA VAL A 548 9.57 -22.11 -8.32
C VAL A 548 9.76 -20.68 -8.82
N GLY A 549 8.68 -20.08 -9.29
CA GLY A 549 8.68 -18.72 -9.83
C GLY A 549 7.51 -18.47 -10.78
N ALA A 550 7.36 -17.22 -11.20
CA ALA A 550 6.42 -16.84 -12.25
C ALA A 550 6.98 -17.27 -13.62
N GLY A 551 6.18 -17.99 -14.42
CA GLY A 551 6.63 -18.50 -15.70
C GLY A 551 5.75 -19.60 -16.28
N GLN A 552 6.21 -20.23 -17.35
CA GLN A 552 5.51 -21.25 -18.13
C GLN A 552 6.26 -22.59 -18.21
N LEU A 553 7.37 -22.77 -17.49
CA LEU A 553 8.14 -24.03 -17.50
C LEU A 553 7.29 -25.29 -17.33
N GLY A 554 6.21 -25.23 -16.55
CA GLY A 554 5.31 -26.36 -16.38
C GLY A 554 4.66 -26.85 -17.69
N SER A 555 4.28 -25.95 -18.60
CA SER A 555 3.73 -26.35 -19.90
C SER A 555 4.82 -26.96 -20.79
N PHE A 556 6.05 -26.49 -20.70
CA PHE A 556 7.19 -27.04 -21.46
C PHE A 556 7.52 -28.46 -21.01
N VAL A 557 7.50 -28.72 -19.70
CA VAL A 557 7.65 -30.06 -19.14
C VAL A 557 6.54 -30.98 -19.62
N THR A 558 5.29 -30.50 -19.60
CA THR A 558 4.12 -31.28 -20.01
C THR A 558 4.17 -31.63 -21.51
N ASP A 559 4.50 -30.67 -22.36
CA ASP A 559 4.66 -30.87 -23.82
C ASP A 559 5.82 -31.83 -24.14
N THR A 560 6.92 -31.76 -23.38
CA THR A 560 8.09 -32.61 -23.58
C THR A 560 7.84 -34.06 -23.14
N LEU A 561 7.24 -34.27 -21.97
CA LEU A 561 7.07 -35.61 -21.41
C LEU A 561 5.80 -36.30 -21.91
N GLY A 562 4.80 -35.55 -22.36
CA GLY A 562 3.54 -36.09 -22.88
C GLY A 562 2.87 -37.05 -21.91
N GLU A 563 2.66 -38.30 -22.33
CA GLU A 563 2.02 -39.34 -21.51
C GLU A 563 2.97 -40.05 -20.53
N ARG A 564 4.28 -39.75 -20.55
CA ARG A 564 5.22 -40.33 -19.57
C ARG A 564 4.78 -39.94 -18.16
N ARG A 565 4.92 -40.83 -17.19
CA ARG A 565 4.48 -40.58 -15.81
C ARG A 565 5.26 -39.42 -15.16
N HIS A 566 4.57 -38.32 -14.83
CA HIS A 566 5.15 -37.16 -14.17
C HIS A 566 4.07 -36.28 -13.51
N LEU A 567 4.46 -35.49 -12.52
CA LEU A 567 3.67 -34.41 -11.91
C LEU A 567 4.34 -33.07 -12.22
N VAL A 568 3.54 -32.08 -12.63
CA VAL A 568 3.96 -30.68 -12.74
C VAL A 568 3.07 -29.82 -11.86
N VAL A 569 3.67 -28.94 -11.06
CA VAL A 569 2.90 -27.96 -10.27
C VAL A 569 3.66 -26.64 -10.13
N ALA A 570 2.95 -25.52 -10.29
CA ALA A 570 3.55 -24.19 -10.13
C ALA A 570 3.35 -23.64 -8.72
N ALA A 571 4.42 -23.10 -8.13
CA ALA A 571 4.39 -22.46 -6.82
C ALA A 571 3.90 -21.01 -6.84
N ALA A 572 3.89 -20.38 -8.03
CA ALA A 572 3.35 -19.04 -8.24
C ALA A 572 2.11 -19.07 -9.14
N SER A 573 1.21 -18.11 -8.95
CA SER A 573 0.06 -17.88 -9.82
C SER A 573 -0.13 -16.37 -10.03
N GLY A 574 -0.46 -15.98 -11.27
CA GLY A 574 -0.82 -14.60 -11.59
C GLY A 574 -2.25 -14.23 -11.17
N THR A 575 -3.10 -15.21 -10.84
CA THR A 575 -4.52 -15.00 -10.53
C THR A 575 -4.87 -15.26 -9.07
N ARG A 576 -4.15 -16.15 -8.40
CA ARG A 576 -4.43 -16.56 -7.01
C ARG A 576 -3.45 -15.92 -6.02
N PRO A 577 -3.87 -15.69 -4.75
CA PRO A 577 -2.94 -15.39 -3.66
C PRO A 577 -1.92 -16.52 -3.48
N GLY A 578 -0.72 -16.18 -2.99
CA GLY A 578 0.39 -17.11 -2.90
C GLY A 578 0.13 -18.26 -1.91
N LEU A 579 -0.48 -18.00 -0.75
CA LEU A 579 -0.82 -19.06 0.21
C LEU A 579 -1.86 -20.04 -0.34
N ALA A 580 -2.79 -19.56 -1.17
CA ALA A 580 -3.76 -20.41 -1.85
C ALA A 580 -3.10 -21.28 -2.92
N GLN A 581 -2.07 -20.76 -3.60
CA GLN A 581 -1.30 -21.53 -4.57
C GLN A 581 -0.39 -22.56 -3.87
N LEU A 582 0.27 -22.21 -2.77
CA LEU A 582 1.08 -23.14 -1.98
C LEU A 582 0.26 -24.30 -1.41
N ARG A 583 -1.00 -24.09 -1.02
CA ARG A 583 -1.94 -25.17 -0.67
C ARG A 583 -2.11 -26.19 -1.79
N ARG A 584 -2.20 -25.74 -3.04
CA ARG A 584 -2.31 -26.63 -4.22
C ARG A 584 -1.01 -27.37 -4.49
N VAL A 585 0.14 -26.74 -4.33
CA VAL A 585 1.45 -27.40 -4.42
C VAL A 585 1.58 -28.52 -3.39
N ALA A 586 1.30 -28.21 -2.12
CA ALA A 586 1.33 -29.19 -1.03
C ALA A 586 0.34 -30.33 -1.29
N THR A 587 -0.88 -30.03 -1.75
CA THR A 587 -1.90 -31.05 -2.06
C THR A 587 -1.46 -31.95 -3.21
N ALA A 588 -0.90 -31.40 -4.28
CA ALA A 588 -0.44 -32.16 -5.43
C ALA A 588 0.69 -33.13 -5.05
N LEU A 589 1.71 -32.64 -4.33
CA LEU A 589 2.83 -33.47 -3.89
C LEU A 589 2.42 -34.50 -2.84
N TRP A 590 1.53 -34.13 -1.91
CA TRP A 590 0.97 -35.06 -0.95
C TRP A 590 0.19 -36.18 -1.66
N THR A 591 -0.58 -35.88 -2.70
CA THR A 591 -1.30 -36.90 -3.46
C THR A 591 -0.32 -37.89 -4.09
N GLU A 592 0.83 -37.43 -4.55
CA GLU A 592 1.87 -38.29 -5.16
C GLU A 592 2.81 -38.96 -4.16
N GLY A 593 2.47 -39.02 -2.88
CA GLY A 593 3.25 -39.76 -1.87
C GLY A 593 4.17 -38.91 -1.00
N GLY A 594 4.29 -37.61 -1.28
CA GLY A 594 5.05 -36.67 -0.45
C GLY A 594 4.40 -36.39 0.91
N ASP A 595 5.14 -35.70 1.79
CA ASP A 595 4.69 -35.36 3.15
C ASP A 595 4.92 -33.87 3.48
N PRO A 596 4.19 -32.95 2.82
CA PRO A 596 4.29 -31.53 3.14
C PRO A 596 3.61 -31.18 4.47
N ASP A 597 4.22 -30.26 5.21
CA ASP A 597 3.68 -29.69 6.44
C ASP A 597 2.55 -28.70 6.13
N PHE A 598 1.31 -29.20 6.16
CA PHE A 598 0.12 -28.35 6.01
C PHE A 598 -0.09 -27.40 7.19
N ALA A 599 0.44 -27.70 8.39
CA ALA A 599 0.30 -26.80 9.54
C ALA A 599 1.10 -25.52 9.33
N ALA A 600 2.20 -25.58 8.59
CA ALA A 600 2.95 -24.40 8.17
C ALA A 600 2.18 -23.45 7.23
N LEU A 601 1.06 -23.88 6.62
CA LEU A 601 0.16 -23.02 5.82
C LEU A 601 -0.97 -22.38 6.63
N GLU A 602 -1.17 -22.83 7.87
CA GLU A 602 -2.19 -22.30 8.74
C GLU A 602 -1.65 -21.08 9.47
N PRO A 603 -2.43 -19.97 9.54
CA PRO A 603 -1.99 -18.80 10.27
C PRO A 603 -1.67 -19.20 11.71
N ARG A 604 -0.61 -18.62 12.30
CA ARG A 604 -0.34 -18.78 13.73
C ARG A 604 -1.55 -18.22 14.50
N LEU A 605 -2.46 -19.11 14.86
CA LEU A 605 -3.61 -18.76 15.67
C LEU A 605 -3.09 -18.42 17.06
N ILE A 606 -3.02 -17.13 17.37
CA ILE A 606 -2.96 -16.69 18.76
C ILE A 606 -4.31 -17.07 19.35
N ARG A 607 -4.31 -18.07 20.22
CA ARG A 607 -5.50 -18.49 20.94
C ARG A 607 -5.89 -17.34 21.87
N LEU A 608 -6.78 -16.46 21.40
CA LEU A 608 -7.45 -15.49 22.25
C LEU A 608 -8.34 -16.28 23.21
N ASN A 609 -7.88 -16.44 24.44
CA ASN A 609 -8.62 -17.09 25.51
C ASN A 609 -9.75 -16.16 25.98
N THR A 610 -10.90 -16.20 25.29
CA THR A 610 -12.07 -15.35 25.58
C THR A 610 -13.01 -15.95 26.64
N GLY A 611 -12.59 -17.02 27.32
CA GLY A 611 -13.07 -17.31 28.67
C GLY A 611 -14.51 -17.81 28.89
N LYS A 612 -15.31 -18.16 27.88
CA LYS A 612 -16.49 -19.03 28.09
C LYS A 612 -16.70 -20.02 26.96
N PRO A 613 -17.06 -21.28 27.26
CA PRO A 613 -17.23 -22.33 26.27
C PRO A 613 -18.54 -22.04 25.50
N LEU A 614 -18.76 -22.62 24.34
CA LEU A 614 -18.98 -24.05 24.38
C LEU A 614 -17.85 -24.82 23.69
N LEU A 615 -16.82 -25.16 24.47
CA LEU A 615 -16.19 -26.49 24.51
C LEU A 615 -15.62 -26.79 25.91
N SER A 616 -16.00 -27.95 26.41
CA SER A 616 -15.66 -28.54 27.72
C SER A 616 -14.20 -29.02 27.75
N LEU A 617 -13.49 -28.79 28.86
CA LEU A 617 -12.20 -29.43 29.15
C LEU A 617 -12.49 -30.77 29.82
N GLY A 618 -11.96 -31.87 29.26
CA GLY A 618 -12.18 -33.24 29.74
C GLY A 618 -11.59 -33.51 31.12
N GLU A 619 -11.84 -34.73 31.63
CA GLU A 619 -11.53 -35.17 33.00
C GLU A 619 -10.07 -34.94 33.46
N SER A 620 -9.12 -34.76 32.53
CA SER A 620 -7.73 -34.43 32.82
C SER A 620 -7.50 -33.04 33.43
N ALA A 621 -8.51 -32.17 33.47
CA ALA A 621 -8.40 -30.82 34.03
C ALA A 621 -8.89 -30.67 35.49
N ARG A 622 -9.43 -31.73 36.12
CA ARG A 622 -9.72 -31.72 37.56
C ARG A 622 -8.41 -31.81 38.36
N GLY A 623 -8.11 -30.78 39.15
CA GLY A 623 -6.99 -30.76 40.10
C GLY A 623 -5.80 -29.84 39.78
N LEU A 624 -5.72 -29.24 38.57
CA LEU A 624 -4.56 -28.44 38.16
C LEU A 624 -4.38 -27.10 38.92
N LEU A 625 -5.39 -26.66 39.68
CA LEU A 625 -5.32 -25.48 40.56
C LEU A 625 -5.22 -25.83 42.05
N GLU A 626 -5.32 -27.11 42.43
CA GLU A 626 -5.17 -27.53 43.83
C GLU A 626 -3.70 -27.80 44.21
N THR A 627 -2.77 -27.80 43.24
CA THR A 627 -1.35 -28.15 43.45
C THR A 627 -0.35 -27.00 43.26
N ALA A 628 -0.77 -25.74 43.21
CA ALA A 628 0.16 -24.61 43.14
C ALA A 628 0.02 -23.70 44.38
N ALA A 629 0.89 -23.90 45.36
CA ALA A 629 1.10 -22.92 46.42
C ALA A 629 1.74 -21.64 45.83
N PRO A 630 1.42 -20.45 46.35
CA PRO A 630 2.08 -19.22 45.91
C PRO A 630 3.59 -19.30 46.19
N PRO A 631 4.46 -18.77 45.31
CA PRO A 631 5.90 -18.85 45.52
C PRO A 631 6.33 -17.89 46.63
N GLU A 632 7.00 -18.40 47.65
CA GLU A 632 7.81 -17.59 48.56
C GLU A 632 9.14 -17.25 47.88
N LEU A 633 9.58 -16.00 48.02
CA LEU A 633 10.89 -15.55 47.55
C LEU A 633 12.00 -16.28 48.34
N PRO A 634 12.97 -16.94 47.68
CA PRO A 634 14.06 -17.61 48.37
C PRO A 634 14.98 -16.61 49.09
N ALA A 635 15.33 -16.89 50.34
CA ALA A 635 16.42 -16.19 51.01
C ALA A 635 17.75 -16.52 50.30
N GLY A 636 18.49 -15.50 49.87
CA GLY A 636 19.81 -15.64 49.25
C GLY A 636 19.94 -15.25 47.78
N VAL A 637 18.97 -14.55 47.19
CA VAL A 637 19.14 -13.96 45.84
C VAL A 637 20.25 -12.89 45.90
N PRO A 638 21.36 -13.04 45.14
CA PRO A 638 22.44 -12.05 45.15
C PRO A 638 21.95 -10.69 44.70
N ASP A 639 22.41 -9.62 45.36
CA ASP A 639 22.03 -8.22 45.06
C ASP A 639 22.24 -7.87 43.58
N ALA A 640 23.17 -8.53 42.89
CA ALA A 640 23.42 -8.36 41.46
C ALA A 640 22.22 -8.79 40.59
N ILE A 641 21.52 -9.87 40.93
CA ILE A 641 20.35 -10.35 40.17
C ILE A 641 19.13 -9.46 40.47
N VAL A 642 19.00 -8.99 41.71
CA VAL A 642 17.97 -8.00 42.08
C VAL A 642 18.23 -6.68 41.34
N ALA A 643 19.49 -6.25 41.22
CA ALA A 643 19.87 -5.06 40.48
C ALA A 643 19.64 -5.20 38.97
N GLU A 644 19.95 -6.35 38.37
CA GLU A 644 19.74 -6.61 36.96
C GLU A 644 18.25 -6.73 36.61
N PHE A 645 17.45 -7.38 37.46
CA PHE A 645 15.99 -7.42 37.35
C PHE A 645 15.36 -6.03 37.55
N THR A 646 15.88 -5.23 38.49
CA THR A 646 15.46 -3.83 38.70
C THR A 646 15.86 -2.94 37.53
N ALA A 647 17.01 -3.19 36.90
CA ALA A 647 17.44 -2.50 35.69
C ALA A 647 16.55 -2.85 34.50
N LEU A 648 16.20 -4.14 34.32
CA LEU A 648 15.26 -4.60 33.30
C LEU A 648 13.86 -4.01 33.51
N LEU A 649 13.38 -3.94 34.76
CA LEU A 649 12.13 -3.26 35.11
C LEU A 649 12.19 -1.76 34.86
N THR A 650 13.35 -1.13 35.04
CA THR A 650 13.56 0.30 34.79
C THR A 650 13.65 0.60 33.29
N GLU A 651 14.28 -0.27 32.50
CA GLU A 651 14.34 -0.20 31.04
C GLU A 651 12.96 -0.45 30.43
N THR A 652 12.21 -1.43 30.95
CA THR A 652 10.83 -1.71 30.54
C THR A 652 9.89 -0.55 30.91
N ARG A 653 10.06 0.05 32.10
CA ARG A 653 9.36 1.29 32.49
C ARG A 653 9.73 2.47 31.58
N ARG A 654 10.99 2.59 31.16
CA ARG A 654 11.44 3.65 30.24
C ARG A 654 10.85 3.45 28.85
N SER A 655 10.88 2.25 28.28
CA SER A 655 10.26 1.94 26.99
C SER A 655 8.73 2.08 27.03
N ALA A 656 8.08 1.69 28.12
CA ALA A 656 6.65 1.92 28.32
C ALA A 656 6.34 3.41 28.48
N ALA A 657 7.17 4.16 29.20
CA ALA A 657 7.06 5.62 29.30
C ALA A 657 7.34 6.31 27.95
N ASP A 658 8.24 5.79 27.11
CA ASP A 658 8.53 6.31 25.76
C ASP A 658 7.34 6.06 24.81
N VAL A 659 6.68 4.90 24.92
CA VAL A 659 5.47 4.56 24.15
C VAL A 659 4.23 5.33 24.65
N VAL A 660 4.10 5.53 25.96
CA VAL A 660 3.04 6.35 26.57
C VAL A 660 3.29 7.84 26.31
N ALA A 661 4.54 8.30 26.33
CA ALA A 661 4.93 9.65 25.90
C ALA A 661 4.71 9.83 24.39
N ALA A 662 4.90 8.78 23.58
CA ALA A 662 4.59 8.78 22.16
C ALA A 662 3.07 8.85 21.88
N ALA A 663 2.25 8.22 22.72
CA ALA A 663 0.79 8.30 22.66
C ALA A 663 0.21 9.58 23.30
N ALA A 664 0.94 10.20 24.24
CA ALA A 664 0.60 11.47 24.89
C ALA A 664 1.17 12.70 24.17
N ARG A 665 1.80 12.53 22.99
CA ARG A 665 2.23 13.64 22.12
C ARG A 665 1.02 14.51 21.85
N ARG A 666 1.09 15.79 22.25
CA ARG A 666 0.03 16.78 22.03
C ARG A 666 -0.26 16.89 20.54
N ARG A 667 -1.20 16.07 20.04
CA ARG A 667 -1.70 16.12 18.67
C ARG A 667 -2.61 17.34 18.58
N VAL A 668 -2.17 18.36 17.87
CA VAL A 668 -2.92 19.57 17.60
C VAL A 668 -3.46 19.47 16.18
N GLU A 669 -4.77 19.51 16.04
CA GLU A 669 -5.46 19.57 14.75
C GLU A 669 -5.78 21.02 14.42
N SER A 670 -5.54 21.42 13.18
CA SER A 670 -5.92 22.72 12.63
C SER A 670 -6.28 22.56 11.15
N THR A 671 -6.60 23.67 10.49
CA THR A 671 -6.89 23.67 9.05
C THR A 671 -6.24 24.88 8.39
N VAL A 672 -5.91 24.74 7.10
CA VAL A 672 -5.50 25.85 6.25
C VAL A 672 -6.44 25.99 5.07
N ASP A 673 -6.87 27.22 4.80
CA ASP A 673 -7.65 27.54 3.62
C ASP A 673 -6.70 27.72 2.43
N VAL A 674 -6.95 26.94 1.38
CA VAL A 674 -6.14 26.89 0.16
C VAL A 674 -7.03 27.34 -0.98
N SER A 675 -6.81 28.57 -1.42
CA SER A 675 -7.55 29.20 -2.49
C SER A 675 -6.69 30.28 -3.16
N MET A 676 -7.05 30.67 -4.38
CA MET A 676 -6.42 31.82 -5.04
C MET A 676 -6.60 33.13 -4.24
N ALA A 677 -7.66 33.25 -3.45
CA ALA A 677 -7.87 34.39 -2.55
C ALA A 677 -6.94 34.36 -1.32
N ALA A 678 -6.73 33.17 -0.72
CA ALA A 678 -5.86 33.00 0.44
C ALA A 678 -4.37 33.00 0.08
N MET A 679 -4.05 32.57 -1.16
CA MET A 679 -2.69 32.38 -1.66
C MET A 679 -2.54 33.01 -3.06
N PRO A 680 -2.65 34.35 -3.19
CA PRO A 680 -2.70 35.03 -4.50
C PRO A 680 -1.41 34.87 -5.32
N TYR A 681 -0.28 34.61 -4.66
CA TYR A 681 1.00 34.35 -5.31
C TYR A 681 1.00 33.07 -6.16
N LEU A 682 0.05 32.13 -5.95
CA LEU A 682 -0.07 30.91 -6.77
C LEU A 682 -0.48 31.18 -8.22
N ARG A 683 -0.91 32.41 -8.54
CA ARG A 683 -1.11 32.85 -9.94
C ARG A 683 0.17 32.73 -10.76
N ASP A 684 1.32 32.85 -10.09
CA ASP A 684 2.66 32.72 -10.66
C ASP A 684 3.27 31.32 -10.49
N HIS A 685 2.53 30.37 -9.92
CA HIS A 685 2.90 28.95 -9.88
C HIS A 685 1.79 28.11 -10.54
N ARG A 686 1.50 28.47 -11.80
CA ARG A 686 0.51 27.81 -12.65
C ARG A 686 1.14 26.70 -13.47
N PHE A 687 0.70 25.46 -13.27
CA PHE A 687 1.20 24.32 -14.04
C PHE A 687 0.85 24.43 -15.51
N PHE A 688 -0.27 25.07 -15.85
CA PHE A 688 -0.71 25.22 -17.24
C PHE A 688 -0.96 26.69 -17.58
N ARG A 689 -0.55 27.07 -18.79
CA ARG A 689 -0.67 28.44 -19.30
C ARG A 689 -1.94 28.56 -20.13
N GLN A 690 -2.73 29.58 -19.82
CA GLN A 690 -3.78 30.10 -20.70
C GLN A 690 -3.47 31.58 -21.04
N ARG A 691 -4.34 32.18 -21.85
CA ARG A 691 -4.37 33.62 -22.13
C ARG A 691 -4.37 34.44 -20.83
N ASP A 692 -3.77 35.62 -20.83
CA ASP A 692 -3.60 36.38 -19.57
C ASP A 692 -4.92 36.94 -19.02
N ASP A 693 -5.92 37.16 -19.86
CA ASP A 693 -7.30 37.52 -19.53
C ASP A 693 -8.24 36.30 -19.41
N TRP A 694 -7.69 35.08 -19.27
CA TRP A 694 -8.49 33.86 -19.16
C TRP A 694 -9.36 33.87 -17.89
N PRO A 695 -10.69 33.68 -18.01
CA PRO A 695 -11.61 33.90 -16.88
C PRO A 695 -11.73 32.70 -15.92
N ASP A 696 -11.28 31.51 -16.33
CA ASP A 696 -11.46 30.27 -15.58
C ASP A 696 -10.15 29.84 -14.91
N GLU A 697 -9.99 30.20 -13.63
CA GLU A 697 -8.72 29.98 -12.92
C GLU A 697 -8.40 28.49 -12.67
N ASP A 698 -9.39 27.60 -12.77
CA ASP A 698 -9.20 26.15 -12.64
C ASP A 698 -8.31 25.61 -13.76
N ASP A 699 -8.32 26.25 -14.93
CA ASP A 699 -7.51 25.90 -16.11
C ASP A 699 -6.04 26.26 -16.00
N PHE A 700 -5.66 27.07 -15.02
CA PHE A 700 -4.26 27.31 -14.69
C PHE A 700 -3.65 26.16 -13.88
N ARG A 701 -4.52 25.38 -13.20
CA ARG A 701 -4.16 24.41 -12.15
C ARG A 701 -3.11 25.01 -11.20
N PRO A 702 -3.48 25.99 -10.36
CA PRO A 702 -2.56 26.66 -9.45
C PRO A 702 -2.14 25.69 -8.34
N VAL A 703 -0.98 25.05 -8.53
CA VAL A 703 -0.44 24.05 -7.60
C VAL A 703 0.28 24.76 -6.47
N VAL A 704 0.04 24.35 -5.23
CA VAL A 704 0.86 24.77 -4.09
C VAL A 704 2.24 24.08 -4.20
N PRO A 705 3.35 24.82 -4.31
CA PRO A 705 4.68 24.22 -4.39
C PRO A 705 4.98 23.34 -3.18
N ALA A 706 5.74 22.27 -3.38
CA ALA A 706 6.23 21.42 -2.29
C ALA A 706 6.99 22.22 -1.22
N THR A 707 7.72 23.25 -1.66
CA THR A 707 8.47 24.18 -0.82
C THR A 707 7.57 25.12 -0.02
N THR A 708 6.44 25.55 -0.59
CA THR A 708 5.39 26.28 0.14
C THR A 708 4.72 25.38 1.19
N LEU A 709 4.57 24.07 0.94
CA LEU A 709 4.08 23.13 1.95
C LEU A 709 5.05 23.00 3.14
N VAL A 710 6.36 23.00 2.87
CA VAL A 710 7.41 23.04 3.90
C VAL A 710 7.31 24.33 4.74
N ASP A 711 7.21 25.50 4.10
CA ASP A 711 7.03 26.78 4.78
C ASP A 711 5.74 26.79 5.62
N LEU A 712 4.63 26.30 5.07
CA LEU A 712 3.34 26.21 5.74
C LEU A 712 3.42 25.36 7.01
N ALA A 713 4.08 24.20 6.94
CA ALA A 713 4.33 23.35 8.10
C ALA A 713 5.20 24.04 9.15
N CYS A 714 6.31 24.67 8.76
CA CYS A 714 7.17 25.41 9.68
C CYS A 714 6.41 26.52 10.39
N ARG A 715 5.65 27.34 9.65
CA ARG A 715 4.82 28.41 10.23
C ARG A 715 3.69 27.85 11.11
N ALA A 716 3.09 26.72 10.74
CA ALA A 716 2.06 26.08 11.56
C ALA A 716 2.64 25.62 12.90
N VAL A 717 3.85 25.06 12.91
CA VAL A 717 4.58 24.68 14.12
C VAL A 717 4.88 25.90 14.99
N GLU A 718 5.50 26.94 14.42
CA GLU A 718 5.85 28.15 15.18
C GLU A 718 4.62 28.89 15.73
N ARG A 719 3.49 28.89 15.00
CA ARG A 719 2.21 29.45 15.50
C ARG A 719 1.61 28.62 16.62
N THR A 720 1.67 27.29 16.50
CA THR A 720 1.11 26.36 17.49
C THR A 720 1.90 26.38 18.80
N TRP A 721 3.22 26.56 18.71
CA TRP A 721 4.11 26.70 19.85
C TRP A 721 4.93 28.01 19.77
N PRO A 722 4.34 29.14 20.22
CA PRO A 722 5.02 30.43 20.22
C PRO A 722 6.36 30.39 20.97
N GLY A 723 7.37 31.09 20.45
CA GLY A 723 8.74 31.10 21.01
C GLY A 723 9.63 29.95 20.52
N THR A 724 9.10 29.02 19.72
CA THR A 724 9.91 28.04 18.99
C THR A 724 10.29 28.56 17.60
N LYS A 725 11.40 28.06 17.05
CA LYS A 725 11.86 28.39 15.71
C LYS A 725 12.16 27.12 14.94
N ALA A 726 11.64 26.97 13.73
CA ALA A 726 11.96 25.84 12.86
C ALA A 726 13.42 25.94 12.39
N VAL A 727 14.22 24.92 12.69
CA VAL A 727 15.67 24.89 12.38
C VAL A 727 16.05 23.75 11.45
N THR A 728 15.24 22.69 11.37
CA THR A 728 15.44 21.61 10.40
C THR A 728 14.10 20.99 9.99
N VAL A 729 13.99 20.52 8.75
CA VAL A 729 12.91 19.67 8.25
C VAL A 729 13.51 18.33 7.81
N ARG A 730 12.86 17.22 8.13
CA ARG A 730 13.26 15.86 7.78
C ARG A 730 12.14 15.08 7.14
N ASP A 731 12.52 14.13 6.30
CA ASP A 731 11.65 13.10 5.73
C ASP A 731 10.39 13.70 5.12
N ALA A 732 10.53 14.84 4.43
CA ALA A 732 9.42 15.48 3.78
C ALA A 732 9.03 14.68 2.54
N VAL A 733 7.78 14.25 2.48
CA VAL A 733 7.23 13.39 1.42
C VAL A 733 6.00 14.07 0.85
N PHE A 734 6.00 14.30 -0.47
CA PHE A 734 4.91 14.94 -1.20
C PHE A 734 4.18 13.89 -2.04
N SER A 735 2.96 13.54 -1.62
CA SER A 735 2.23 12.39 -2.15
C SER A 735 1.23 12.76 -3.25
N ARG A 736 0.70 13.98 -3.23
CA ARG A 736 -0.28 14.49 -4.19
C ARG A 736 -0.11 15.99 -4.39
N TRP A 737 -0.40 16.49 -5.58
CA TRP A 737 -0.46 17.94 -5.81
C TRP A 737 -1.66 18.54 -5.09
N LEU A 738 -1.42 19.61 -4.34
CA LEU A 738 -2.46 20.43 -3.72
C LEU A 738 -2.81 21.57 -4.67
N ILE A 739 -4.05 21.67 -5.10
CA ILE A 739 -4.52 22.66 -6.07
C ILE A 739 -5.35 23.73 -5.36
N ALA A 740 -5.11 25.01 -5.64
CA ALA A 740 -5.80 26.13 -5.01
C ALA A 740 -7.10 26.55 -5.71
N SER A 741 -7.47 25.90 -6.81
CA SER A 741 -8.73 26.11 -7.48
C SER A 741 -9.29 24.76 -7.96
N PRO A 742 -10.48 24.33 -7.49
CA PRO A 742 -11.38 25.08 -6.61
C PRO A 742 -10.85 25.25 -5.18
N ALA A 743 -11.36 26.26 -4.48
CA ALA A 743 -10.99 26.56 -3.09
C ALA A 743 -11.31 25.37 -2.16
N GLN A 744 -10.38 25.05 -1.26
CA GLN A 744 -10.53 23.93 -0.33
C GLN A 744 -9.92 24.23 1.05
N ARG A 745 -10.49 23.61 2.09
CA ARG A 745 -9.95 23.64 3.46
C ARG A 745 -9.21 22.34 3.74
N VAL A 746 -7.91 22.43 3.97
CA VAL A 746 -7.02 21.28 4.14
C VAL A 746 -6.73 21.06 5.63
N PRO A 747 -6.92 19.84 6.16
CA PRO A 747 -6.58 19.53 7.55
C PRO A 747 -5.06 19.48 7.77
N LEU A 748 -4.64 19.99 8.93
CA LEU A 748 -3.26 19.97 9.41
C LEU A 748 -3.21 19.26 10.76
N SER A 749 -2.43 18.19 10.86
CA SER A 749 -2.20 17.49 12.13
C SER A 749 -0.75 17.68 12.56
N LEU A 750 -0.53 18.16 13.79
CA LEU A 750 0.80 18.40 14.34
C LEU A 750 0.98 17.58 15.61
N SER A 751 1.98 16.69 15.62
CA SER A 751 2.31 15.85 16.77
C SER A 751 3.73 16.13 17.23
N ARG A 752 3.88 16.73 18.42
CA ARG A 752 5.18 17.15 18.97
C ARG A 752 5.78 16.13 19.94
N GLU A 753 7.05 15.82 19.73
CA GLU A 753 7.94 15.01 20.57
C GLU A 753 9.24 15.78 20.84
N GLY A 754 9.36 16.38 22.02
CA GLY A 754 10.54 17.19 22.37
C GLY A 754 10.71 18.41 21.46
N ASP A 755 11.81 18.45 20.72
CA ASP A 755 12.14 19.43 19.69
C ASP A 755 11.63 19.03 18.30
N ARG A 756 11.08 17.83 18.12
CA ARG A 756 10.56 17.35 16.82
C ARG A 756 9.05 17.47 16.75
N VAL A 757 8.53 17.87 15.59
CA VAL A 757 7.10 17.95 15.33
C VAL A 757 6.79 17.30 14.00
N THR A 758 6.07 16.18 14.02
CA THR A 758 5.51 15.57 12.81
C THR A 758 4.31 16.39 12.35
N VAL A 759 4.29 16.79 11.09
CA VAL A 759 3.24 17.59 10.47
C VAL A 759 2.65 16.83 9.28
N GLU A 760 1.35 16.55 9.36
CA GLU A 760 0.55 15.96 8.28
C GLU A 760 -0.29 17.07 7.63
N ILE A 761 -0.15 17.28 6.32
CA ILE A 761 -0.95 18.24 5.54
C ILE A 761 -1.93 17.44 4.66
N GLY A 762 -3.06 17.05 5.26
CA GLY A 762 -4.06 16.19 4.64
C GLY A 762 -3.44 14.97 3.91
N PRO A 763 -3.96 14.59 2.73
CA PRO A 763 -3.35 13.53 1.91
C PRO A 763 -2.17 14.02 1.04
N TYR A 764 -1.68 15.26 1.23
CA TYR A 764 -0.77 15.94 0.31
C TYR A 764 0.70 15.80 0.73
N ALA A 765 1.00 16.01 2.02
CA ALA A 765 2.37 15.95 2.51
C ALA A 765 2.48 15.43 3.95
N LEU A 766 3.62 14.80 4.26
CA LEU A 766 4.06 14.39 5.58
C LEU A 766 5.51 14.84 5.76
N LEU A 767 5.83 15.50 6.87
CA LEU A 767 7.21 15.89 7.19
C LEU A 767 7.42 16.02 8.71
N THR A 768 8.69 16.03 9.15
CA THR A 768 9.06 16.32 10.54
C THR A 768 9.81 17.64 10.63
N VAL A 769 9.35 18.57 11.45
CA VAL A 769 9.97 19.87 11.73
C VAL A 769 10.70 19.79 13.08
N GLU A 770 12.01 20.01 13.09
CA GLU A 770 12.81 20.20 14.31
C GLU A 770 12.83 21.69 14.68
N VAL A 771 12.55 22.00 15.95
CA VAL A 771 12.52 23.36 16.49
C VAL A 771 13.64 23.60 17.50
N GLY A 772 14.29 24.76 17.45
CA GLY A 772 15.39 25.04 18.37
C GLY A 772 16.12 26.33 18.06
N VAL A 773 17.41 26.34 18.41
CA VAL A 773 18.35 27.42 18.06
C VAL A 773 19.13 26.98 16.83
N PHE A 774 19.39 27.92 15.92
CA PHE A 774 20.20 27.64 14.73
C PHE A 774 21.58 27.13 15.12
N ALA A 775 22.00 26.03 14.50
CA ALA A 775 23.34 25.50 14.67
C ALA A 775 24.40 26.44 14.07
N ALA A 776 25.65 26.30 14.51
CA ALA A 776 26.76 27.01 13.89
C ALA A 776 26.85 26.61 12.39
N PRO A 777 26.96 27.59 11.47
CA PRO A 777 27.02 27.29 10.04
C PRO A 777 28.30 26.53 9.71
N PRO A 778 28.24 25.46 8.90
CA PRO A 778 29.43 24.78 8.41
C PRO A 778 30.22 25.67 7.45
N SER A 779 31.46 25.29 7.17
CA SER A 779 32.21 25.89 6.06
C SER A 779 31.53 25.56 4.73
N PRO A 780 31.39 26.53 3.79
CA PRO A 780 30.84 26.27 2.48
C PRO A 780 31.61 25.17 1.74
N ALA A 781 30.89 24.26 1.07
CA ALA A 781 31.55 23.27 0.23
C ALA A 781 32.26 23.92 -0.96
N GLY A 782 33.39 23.34 -1.36
CA GLY A 782 34.08 23.70 -2.60
C GLY A 782 33.27 23.32 -3.85
N VAL A 783 33.68 23.84 -5.00
CA VAL A 783 33.11 23.47 -6.29
C VAL A 783 33.43 22.00 -6.58
N PRO A 784 32.44 21.13 -6.88
CA PRO A 784 32.64 19.68 -6.95
C PRO A 784 33.53 19.18 -8.09
N GLY A 785 33.74 19.98 -9.13
CA GLY A 785 34.48 19.59 -10.33
C GLY A 785 34.62 20.72 -11.33
N PRO A 786 35.12 20.44 -12.55
CA PRO A 786 35.23 21.45 -13.61
C PRO A 786 33.84 21.97 -14.02
N GLU A 787 33.79 23.24 -14.39
CA GLU A 787 32.56 23.93 -14.79
C GLU A 787 32.73 24.71 -16.10
N THR A 788 31.65 24.82 -16.85
CA THR A 788 31.49 25.68 -18.03
C THR A 788 30.47 26.78 -17.74
N ALA A 789 30.40 27.77 -18.64
CA ALA A 789 29.32 28.75 -18.59
C ALA A 789 27.97 28.05 -18.89
N PRO A 790 26.92 28.31 -18.10
CA PRO A 790 25.56 27.86 -18.42
C PRO A 790 25.11 28.37 -19.80
N PRO A 791 24.37 27.57 -20.59
CA PRO A 791 24.04 27.91 -21.98
C PRO A 791 23.00 29.03 -22.12
N LEU A 792 22.23 29.30 -21.06
CA LEU A 792 21.25 30.38 -20.98
C LEU A 792 21.53 31.22 -19.74
N SER A 793 21.34 32.52 -19.85
CA SER A 793 21.30 33.42 -18.69
C SER A 793 20.02 33.22 -17.86
N ALA A 794 20.02 33.66 -16.61
CA ALA A 794 18.83 33.58 -15.75
C ALA A 794 17.63 34.36 -16.32
N ALA A 795 17.87 35.49 -16.99
CA ALA A 795 16.83 36.25 -17.70
C ALA A 795 16.24 35.43 -18.85
N GLU A 796 17.10 34.81 -19.68
CA GLU A 796 16.65 33.98 -20.80
C GLU A 796 15.86 32.75 -20.36
N ILE A 797 16.16 32.15 -19.19
CA ILE A 797 15.38 31.03 -18.64
C ILE A 797 13.90 31.42 -18.46
N TYR A 798 13.63 32.61 -17.94
CA TYR A 798 12.27 33.10 -17.75
C TYR A 798 11.64 33.65 -19.03
N GLU A 799 12.40 34.42 -19.82
CA GLU A 799 11.92 34.99 -21.10
C GLU A 799 11.51 33.89 -22.09
N ARG A 800 12.33 32.82 -22.20
CA ARG A 800 12.06 31.66 -23.05
C ARG A 800 11.13 30.64 -22.39
N ARG A 801 10.59 30.95 -21.21
CA ARG A 801 9.70 30.09 -20.41
C ARG A 801 10.22 28.66 -20.33
N GLU A 802 11.53 28.53 -20.08
CA GLU A 802 12.13 27.24 -19.76
C GLU A 802 11.57 26.71 -18.43
N MET A 803 10.96 27.57 -17.61
CA MET A 803 10.19 27.20 -16.43
C MET A 803 8.81 27.84 -16.44
N PHE A 804 7.85 27.22 -15.75
CA PHE A 804 6.48 27.71 -15.69
C PHE A 804 6.27 28.88 -14.71
N HIS A 805 7.26 29.18 -13.86
CA HIS A 805 7.22 30.19 -12.81
C HIS A 805 7.00 31.63 -13.34
N GLY A 806 6.01 32.31 -12.78
CA GLY A 806 5.72 33.73 -12.98
C GLY A 806 6.45 34.64 -11.98
N PRO A 807 6.30 35.97 -12.10
CA PRO A 807 7.11 36.97 -11.39
C PRO A 807 7.32 36.74 -9.89
N ALA A 808 6.30 36.31 -9.14
CA ALA A 808 6.44 36.08 -7.69
C ALA A 808 7.40 34.94 -7.31
N TYR A 809 7.78 34.07 -8.27
CA TYR A 809 8.71 32.96 -8.08
C TYR A 809 10.01 33.11 -8.91
N GLN A 810 10.22 34.24 -9.61
CA GLN A 810 11.40 34.47 -10.44
C GLN A 810 12.61 34.97 -9.63
N GLY A 811 13.20 34.09 -8.84
CA GLY A 811 14.34 34.41 -7.97
C GLY A 811 15.71 34.10 -8.57
N LEU A 812 15.81 33.51 -9.76
CA LEU A 812 17.12 33.29 -10.40
C LEU A 812 17.70 34.62 -10.89
N ALA A 813 18.80 35.08 -10.28
CA ALA A 813 19.45 36.34 -10.66
C ALA A 813 20.62 36.13 -11.62
N ARG A 814 21.42 35.09 -11.40
CA ARG A 814 22.56 34.74 -12.25
C ARG A 814 22.86 33.25 -12.16
N LEU A 815 23.21 32.61 -13.26
CA LEU A 815 23.84 31.28 -13.25
C LEU A 815 25.35 31.47 -13.39
N THR A 816 26.13 30.90 -12.48
CA THR A 816 27.57 31.20 -12.32
C THR A 816 28.47 30.06 -12.75
N GLY A 817 27.98 28.82 -12.79
CA GLY A 817 28.74 27.66 -13.26
C GLY A 817 27.86 26.44 -13.48
N LEU A 818 28.20 25.64 -14.48
CA LEU A 818 27.54 24.37 -14.83
C LEU A 818 28.60 23.28 -14.97
N GLY A 819 28.48 22.21 -14.21
CA GLY A 819 29.31 21.01 -14.35
C GLY A 819 28.47 19.76 -14.61
N GLU A 820 29.15 18.64 -14.83
CA GLU A 820 28.49 17.36 -15.12
C GLU A 820 27.54 16.93 -13.99
N GLN A 821 27.86 17.23 -12.73
CA GLN A 821 27.07 16.82 -11.56
C GLN A 821 26.78 17.98 -10.61
N HIS A 822 26.82 19.23 -11.10
CA HIS A 822 26.49 20.38 -10.27
C HIS A 822 26.10 21.59 -11.09
N ILE A 823 25.41 22.53 -10.44
CA ILE A 823 25.10 23.85 -10.97
C ILE A 823 25.20 24.89 -9.84
N ARG A 824 25.65 26.09 -10.19
CA ARG A 824 25.79 27.21 -9.24
C ARG A 824 25.10 28.45 -9.78
N GLY A 825 24.51 29.22 -8.88
CA GLY A 825 23.84 30.46 -9.22
C GLY A 825 23.67 31.41 -8.04
N GLU A 826 23.29 32.64 -8.35
CA GLU A 826 22.80 33.63 -7.42
C GLU A 826 21.27 33.66 -7.47
N LEU A 827 20.67 33.59 -6.30
CA LEU A 827 19.23 33.68 -6.08
C LEU A 827 18.90 35.00 -5.39
N VAL A 828 17.75 35.57 -5.70
CA VAL A 828 17.10 36.69 -5.00
C VAL A 828 15.90 36.11 -4.28
N VAL A 829 15.82 36.32 -2.97
CA VAL A 829 14.71 35.81 -2.14
C VAL A 829 13.38 36.39 -2.64
N PRO A 830 12.42 35.56 -3.10
CA PRO A 830 11.10 36.03 -3.52
C PRO A 830 10.21 36.40 -2.32
N SER A 831 9.12 37.12 -2.59
CA SER A 831 8.09 37.41 -1.58
C SER A 831 7.14 36.23 -1.33
N ALA A 832 7.06 35.27 -2.27
CA ALA A 832 6.22 34.10 -2.14
C ALA A 832 6.72 33.15 -1.02
N PRO A 833 5.85 32.65 -0.13
CA PRO A 833 6.21 31.70 0.91
C PRO A 833 6.84 30.41 0.35
N GLY A 834 8.02 30.05 0.86
CA GLY A 834 8.82 28.91 0.34
C GLY A 834 9.50 29.19 -1.01
N GLY A 835 9.40 30.41 -1.55
CA GLY A 835 9.92 30.77 -2.87
C GLY A 835 11.43 30.65 -3.00
N LEU A 836 12.20 30.95 -1.95
CA LEU A 836 13.66 30.79 -1.99
C LEU A 836 14.05 29.33 -2.22
N LEU A 837 13.42 28.40 -1.49
CA LEU A 837 13.65 26.97 -1.65
C LEU A 837 13.13 26.48 -3.01
N ASP A 838 12.04 27.06 -3.52
CA ASP A 838 11.57 26.81 -4.88
C ASP A 838 12.64 27.17 -5.91
N ASN A 839 13.31 28.31 -5.77
CA ASN A 839 14.41 28.69 -6.66
C ASN A 839 15.64 27.79 -6.56
N VAL A 840 15.85 27.12 -5.42
CA VAL A 840 16.85 26.04 -5.31
C VAL A 840 16.45 24.87 -6.20
N GLY A 841 15.18 24.46 -6.18
CA GLY A 841 14.64 23.47 -7.12
C GLY A 841 14.69 23.94 -8.58
N GLN A 842 14.55 25.23 -8.84
CA GLN A 842 14.71 25.78 -10.19
C GLN A 842 16.15 25.62 -10.71
N LEU A 843 17.19 25.74 -9.88
CA LEU A 843 18.56 25.43 -10.32
C LEU A 843 18.69 23.98 -10.81
N LEU A 844 18.04 23.04 -10.12
CA LEU A 844 17.97 21.65 -10.55
C LEU A 844 17.33 21.52 -11.94
N GLY A 845 16.24 22.26 -12.19
CA GLY A 845 15.61 22.39 -13.50
C GLY A 845 16.56 22.98 -14.57
N CYS A 846 17.28 24.06 -14.26
CA CYS A 846 18.28 24.64 -15.18
C CYS A 846 19.35 23.62 -15.58
N TRP A 847 19.89 22.86 -14.61
CA TRP A 847 20.86 21.82 -14.89
C TRP A 847 20.27 20.73 -15.79
N LEU A 848 19.03 20.29 -15.50
CA LEU A 848 18.32 19.27 -16.28
C LEU A 848 18.18 19.70 -17.74
N MET A 849 17.77 20.94 -17.98
CA MET A 849 17.54 21.47 -19.33
C MET A 849 18.81 21.78 -20.12
N ALA A 850 19.92 22.01 -19.42
CA ALA A 850 21.22 22.21 -20.03
C ALA A 850 21.94 20.90 -20.37
N THR A 851 21.64 19.82 -19.64
CA THR A 851 22.40 18.55 -19.73
C THR A 851 21.63 17.39 -20.33
N ARG A 852 20.30 17.48 -20.47
CA ARG A 852 19.43 16.40 -20.98
C ARG A 852 18.58 16.84 -22.16
N SER A 853 18.19 15.87 -23.00
CA SER A 853 17.36 16.07 -24.19
C SER A 853 15.90 15.63 -24.03
N ASP A 854 15.62 14.81 -23.01
CA ASP A 854 14.30 14.28 -22.67
C ASP A 854 14.14 14.22 -21.14
N GLY A 855 12.92 13.96 -20.67
CA GLY A 855 12.55 13.97 -19.27
C GLY A 855 12.72 15.35 -18.65
N LEU A 856 12.38 16.40 -19.41
CA LEU A 856 12.64 17.81 -19.08
C LEU A 856 11.70 18.40 -18.03
N LEU A 857 10.62 17.69 -17.69
CA LEU A 857 9.75 18.06 -16.57
C LEU A 857 10.12 17.21 -15.35
N ALA A 858 10.39 17.87 -14.23
CA ALA A 858 10.72 17.21 -12.97
C ALA A 858 9.97 17.93 -11.83
N PHE A 859 9.40 17.16 -10.90
CA PHE A 859 8.66 17.71 -9.78
C PHE A 859 9.06 17.04 -8.44
N PRO A 860 9.09 17.80 -7.32
CA PRO A 860 9.49 17.27 -6.02
C PRO A 860 8.61 16.14 -5.51
N ARG A 861 9.27 15.06 -5.09
CA ARG A 861 8.66 13.88 -4.45
C ARG A 861 9.02 13.79 -2.97
N SER A 862 10.26 14.13 -2.61
CA SER A 862 10.70 14.13 -1.22
C SER A 862 11.89 15.05 -0.99
N ILE A 863 12.07 15.52 0.24
CA ILE A 863 13.30 16.15 0.73
C ILE A 863 13.74 15.38 1.97
N GLY A 864 14.92 14.75 1.92
CA GLY A 864 15.45 13.98 3.03
C GLY A 864 15.71 14.84 4.27
N LYS A 865 16.42 15.95 4.10
CA LYS A 865 16.71 16.90 5.18
C LYS A 865 16.96 18.31 4.65
N LEU A 866 16.44 19.31 5.35
CA LEU A 866 16.66 20.74 5.12
C LEU A 866 17.03 21.37 6.45
N THR A 867 18.21 21.98 6.56
CA THR A 867 18.68 22.62 7.80
C THR A 867 18.93 24.09 7.56
N TRP A 868 18.43 24.94 8.46
CA TRP A 868 18.76 26.37 8.49
C TRP A 868 19.78 26.64 9.58
N TYR A 869 20.78 27.48 9.27
CA TYR A 869 21.83 27.94 10.20
C TYR A 869 21.63 29.41 10.59
N GLY A 870 20.53 30.01 10.16
CA GLY A 870 20.09 31.36 10.47
C GLY A 870 18.67 31.61 9.94
N PRO A 871 18.07 32.75 10.29
CA PRO A 871 16.76 33.12 9.76
C PRO A 871 16.82 33.32 8.24
N GLU A 872 15.72 33.00 7.55
CA GLU A 872 15.60 33.30 6.13
C GLU A 872 15.75 34.82 5.88
N PRO A 873 16.59 35.24 4.92
CA PRO A 873 16.75 36.66 4.61
C PRO A 873 15.46 37.30 4.09
N PRO A 874 15.27 38.62 4.25
CA PRO A 874 14.08 39.28 3.72
C PRO A 874 14.03 39.24 2.19
N PRO A 875 12.83 39.33 1.57
CA PRO A 875 12.68 39.40 0.13
C PRO A 875 13.56 40.47 -0.52
N GLY A 876 14.09 40.18 -1.71
CA GLY A 876 15.06 41.04 -2.42
C GLY A 876 16.52 40.80 -2.04
N THR A 877 16.80 40.03 -0.98
CA THR A 877 18.18 39.69 -0.60
C THR A 877 18.81 38.73 -1.60
N ARG A 878 20.09 38.95 -1.96
CA ARG A 878 20.88 38.03 -2.77
C ARG A 878 21.56 36.96 -1.93
N VAL A 879 21.50 35.72 -2.39
CA VAL A 879 22.22 34.57 -1.83
C VAL A 879 22.82 33.75 -2.96
N THR A 880 23.98 33.15 -2.74
CA THR A 880 24.54 32.16 -3.68
C THR A 880 24.01 30.78 -3.34
N CYS A 881 23.80 29.93 -4.34
CA CYS A 881 23.39 28.56 -4.17
C CYS A 881 24.26 27.65 -5.04
N GLN A 882 24.74 26.56 -4.44
CA GLN A 882 25.41 25.48 -5.13
C GLN A 882 24.60 24.21 -4.96
N ALA A 883 24.20 23.59 -6.07
CA ALA A 883 23.47 22.34 -6.10
C ALA A 883 24.33 21.23 -6.72
N ARG A 884 24.53 20.14 -5.99
CA ARG A 884 25.09 18.88 -6.47
C ARG A 884 23.95 18.01 -6.96
N VAL A 885 24.07 17.49 -8.17
CA VAL A 885 22.98 16.80 -8.88
C VAL A 885 23.40 15.37 -9.22
N ARG A 886 22.49 14.43 -9.00
CA ARG A 886 22.67 13.01 -9.28
C ARG A 886 21.47 12.48 -10.04
N LEU A 887 21.70 11.56 -10.97
CA LEU A 887 20.65 10.90 -11.75
C LEU A 887 20.72 9.39 -11.51
N PRO A 888 20.32 8.89 -10.32
CA PRO A 888 20.44 7.47 -9.99
C PRO A 888 19.62 6.58 -10.91
N ARG A 889 18.54 7.10 -11.49
CA ARG A 889 17.70 6.42 -12.49
C ARG A 889 17.19 7.42 -13.53
N PRO A 890 16.82 6.99 -14.75
CA PRO A 890 16.29 7.89 -15.77
C PRO A 890 15.07 8.71 -15.32
N ASP A 891 14.23 8.17 -14.43
CA ASP A 891 13.01 8.78 -13.91
C ASP A 891 13.20 9.54 -12.59
N VAL A 892 14.39 9.53 -11.99
CA VAL A 892 14.65 10.15 -10.68
C VAL A 892 15.85 11.07 -10.73
N LEU A 893 15.63 12.31 -10.29
CA LEU A 893 16.64 13.34 -10.18
C LEU A 893 16.85 13.66 -8.70
N GLU A 894 18.10 13.61 -8.23
CA GLU A 894 18.44 13.92 -6.84
C GLU A 894 19.34 15.15 -6.74
N MET A 895 19.19 15.92 -5.66
CA MET A 895 19.99 17.09 -5.38
C MET A 895 20.33 17.23 -3.90
N ASP A 896 21.57 17.64 -3.63
CA ASP A 896 21.94 18.31 -2.38
C ASP A 896 22.29 19.76 -2.72
N ALA A 897 21.91 20.72 -1.88
CA ALA A 897 22.16 22.12 -2.13
C ALA A 897 22.64 22.88 -0.89
N GLU A 898 23.47 23.90 -1.09
CA GLU A 898 23.92 24.80 -0.04
C GLU A 898 23.65 26.25 -0.46
N LEU A 899 22.91 26.97 0.38
CA LEU A 899 22.70 28.41 0.26
C LEU A 899 23.76 29.13 1.09
N VAL A 900 24.52 30.04 0.46
CA VAL A 900 25.64 30.75 1.07
C VAL A 900 25.46 32.25 0.91
N ARG A 901 25.71 32.99 1.97
CA ARG A 901 25.72 34.46 1.99
C ARG A 901 26.89 34.97 2.81
N ASP A 902 27.59 35.97 2.30
CA ASP A 902 28.73 36.61 2.98
C ASP A 902 29.78 35.58 3.49
N GLY A 903 30.02 34.53 2.69
CA GLY A 903 30.95 33.43 3.01
C GLY A 903 30.46 32.42 4.06
N ARG A 904 29.19 32.48 4.50
CA ARG A 904 28.61 31.57 5.49
C ARG A 904 27.42 30.81 4.92
N VAL A 905 27.31 29.52 5.26
CA VAL A 905 26.17 28.69 4.88
C VAL A 905 24.93 29.15 5.65
N LEU A 906 23.87 29.54 4.94
CA LEU A 906 22.56 29.92 5.49
C LEU A 906 21.65 28.72 5.69
N ALA A 907 21.63 27.81 4.71
CA ALA A 907 20.85 26.58 4.77
C ALA A 907 21.46 25.51 3.88
N SER A 908 21.23 24.25 4.23
CA SER A 908 21.64 23.07 3.45
C SER A 908 20.45 22.16 3.20
N VAL A 909 20.38 21.60 1.99
CA VAL A 909 19.40 20.60 1.58
C VAL A 909 20.13 19.32 1.23
N GLU A 910 19.64 18.20 1.74
CA GLU A 910 20.20 16.87 1.55
C GLU A 910 19.09 15.93 1.08
N GLY A 911 19.36 15.16 0.03
CA GLY A 911 18.42 14.15 -0.49
C GLY A 911 17.10 14.74 -1.01
N TRP A 912 17.14 15.89 -1.68
CA TRP A 912 16.00 16.36 -2.47
C TRP A 912 15.83 15.41 -3.66
N ARG A 913 14.64 14.86 -3.85
CA ARG A 913 14.31 13.96 -4.98
C ARG A 913 13.14 14.50 -5.79
N ASP A 914 13.36 14.62 -7.09
CA ASP A 914 12.34 14.90 -8.09
C ASP A 914 12.05 13.65 -8.93
N VAL A 915 10.79 13.49 -9.32
CA VAL A 915 10.38 12.51 -10.33
C VAL A 915 10.33 13.21 -11.68
N ARG A 916 11.00 12.61 -12.67
CA ARG A 916 11.04 13.09 -14.06
C ARG A 916 9.91 12.49 -14.87
N PHE A 917 9.31 13.30 -15.72
CA PHE A 917 8.22 12.92 -16.61
C PHE A 917 8.70 12.95 -18.05
N PRO A 918 8.34 11.95 -18.89
CA PRO A 918 8.66 11.95 -20.32
C PRO A 918 8.26 13.28 -20.95
N CYS A 919 9.22 13.98 -21.53
CA CYS A 919 9.05 15.32 -22.09
C CYS A 919 10.33 15.68 -22.84
N ASP A 920 10.29 15.49 -24.15
CA ASP A 920 11.35 15.93 -25.05
C ASP A 920 11.28 17.45 -25.29
N ARG A 921 12.25 17.99 -26.01
CA ARG A 921 12.27 19.44 -26.29
C ARG A 921 11.00 19.92 -27.01
N ALA A 922 10.44 19.12 -27.93
CA ALA A 922 9.22 19.49 -28.65
C ALA A 922 8.01 19.57 -27.70
N ALA A 923 7.79 18.55 -26.87
CA ALA A 923 6.74 18.55 -25.86
C ALA A 923 6.93 19.66 -24.82
N HIS A 924 8.18 19.97 -24.45
CA HIS A 924 8.47 21.08 -23.56
C HIS A 924 8.09 22.44 -24.18
N ARG A 925 8.29 22.63 -25.49
CA ARG A 925 7.84 23.86 -26.17
C ARG A 925 6.31 23.96 -26.19
N VAL A 926 5.59 22.85 -26.34
CA VAL A 926 4.13 22.80 -26.16
C VAL A 926 3.74 23.18 -24.74
N TYR A 927 4.43 22.66 -23.73
CA TYR A 927 4.17 23.02 -22.34
C TYR A 927 4.41 24.52 -22.05
N ALA A 928 5.50 25.09 -22.57
CA ALA A 928 5.89 26.49 -22.35
C ALA A 928 5.05 27.51 -23.15
N PHE A 929 4.72 27.17 -24.40
CA PHE A 929 4.00 28.00 -25.35
C PHE A 929 2.89 27.19 -26.03
N PRO A 930 1.86 26.79 -25.25
CA PRO A 930 0.81 25.90 -25.74
C PRO A 930 -0.07 26.51 -26.81
N ALA A 931 -0.06 27.84 -27.00
CA ALA A 931 -0.80 28.50 -28.07
C ALA A 931 -0.09 28.43 -29.44
N GLU A 932 1.24 28.31 -29.44
CA GLU A 932 2.07 28.42 -30.64
C GLU A 932 2.58 27.06 -31.15
N ASN A 933 2.73 26.09 -30.25
CA ASN A 933 3.31 24.79 -30.55
C ASN A 933 2.25 23.69 -30.56
N LEU A 934 2.47 22.68 -31.39
CA LEU A 934 1.62 21.49 -31.51
C LEU A 934 2.37 20.28 -30.98
N LEU A 935 1.66 19.37 -30.30
CA LEU A 935 2.20 18.06 -29.95
C LEU A 935 2.09 17.09 -31.13
N SER A 936 1.14 17.36 -32.02
CA SER A 936 0.91 16.61 -33.25
C SER A 936 1.86 17.04 -34.38
N GLU A 937 2.35 16.08 -35.15
CA GLU A 937 3.15 16.29 -36.36
C GLU A 937 2.24 16.52 -37.58
N ARG A 938 2.59 17.49 -38.42
CA ARG A 938 1.87 17.78 -39.67
C ARG A 938 2.29 16.81 -40.76
N ARG A 939 1.33 16.31 -41.53
CA ARG A 939 1.56 15.41 -42.67
C ARG A 939 1.36 16.14 -44.00
N GLU A 940 1.89 15.55 -45.07
CA GLU A 940 1.84 16.10 -46.43
C GLU A 940 0.39 16.27 -46.94
N ASP A 941 -0.53 15.42 -46.52
CA ASP A 941 -1.96 15.49 -46.85
C ASP A 941 -2.74 16.55 -46.06
N GLY A 942 -2.05 17.32 -45.21
CA GLY A 942 -2.64 18.36 -44.36
C GLY A 942 -3.38 17.83 -43.13
N SER A 943 -3.30 16.53 -42.84
CA SER A 943 -3.70 15.95 -41.55
C SER A 943 -2.62 16.16 -40.49
N VAL A 944 -2.98 15.95 -39.22
CA VAL A 944 -2.02 15.94 -38.10
C VAL A 944 -2.07 14.60 -37.37
N ALA A 945 -0.94 14.18 -36.82
CA ALA A 945 -0.87 12.94 -36.05
C ALA A 945 -0.12 13.12 -34.74
N VAL A 946 -0.68 12.56 -33.68
CA VAL A 946 -0.04 12.49 -32.37
C VAL A 946 0.09 11.04 -31.95
N THR A 947 1.30 10.66 -31.54
CA THR A 947 1.57 9.35 -30.93
C THR A 947 1.66 9.51 -29.43
N ASP A 948 1.21 8.51 -28.68
CA ASP A 948 1.27 8.48 -27.23
C ASP A 948 2.71 8.64 -26.72
N ARG A 949 2.91 9.62 -25.83
CA ARG A 949 4.21 9.90 -25.20
C ARG A 949 4.15 9.76 -23.67
N TRP A 950 3.05 9.27 -23.10
CA TRP A 950 2.82 9.25 -21.65
C TRP A 950 2.51 7.83 -21.13
N PRO A 951 3.54 7.05 -20.76
CA PRO A 951 3.38 5.66 -20.32
C PRO A 951 2.70 5.53 -18.95
N THR A 952 2.72 6.58 -18.12
CA THR A 952 2.15 6.56 -16.76
C THR A 952 0.92 7.46 -16.64
N VAL A 953 0.05 7.15 -15.66
CA VAL A 953 -1.13 7.96 -15.34
C VAL A 953 -0.74 9.40 -14.98
N ALA A 954 0.35 9.58 -14.23
CA ALA A 954 0.80 10.90 -13.81
C ALA A 954 1.37 11.72 -14.98
N ALA A 955 2.10 11.10 -15.92
CA ALA A 955 2.50 11.76 -17.17
C ALA A 955 1.28 12.16 -18.01
N ARG A 956 0.26 11.30 -18.10
CA ARG A 956 -0.98 11.58 -18.83
C ARG A 956 -1.72 12.79 -18.26
N ASP A 957 -1.74 12.92 -16.94
CA ASP A 957 -2.40 14.02 -16.24
C ASP A 957 -1.74 15.39 -16.51
N ILE A 958 -0.44 15.43 -16.79
CA ILE A 958 0.27 16.65 -17.23
C ILE A 958 -0.24 17.08 -18.60
N TYR A 959 -0.24 16.17 -19.59
CA TYR A 959 -0.67 16.50 -20.95
C TYR A 959 -2.17 16.77 -21.05
N ALA A 960 -2.99 16.05 -20.29
CA ALA A 960 -4.41 16.35 -20.11
C ALA A 960 -4.59 17.78 -19.60
N GLY A 961 -3.76 18.22 -18.65
CA GLY A 961 -3.78 19.57 -18.14
C GLY A 961 -3.39 20.66 -19.14
N VAL A 962 -2.45 20.38 -20.04
CA VAL A 962 -2.05 21.31 -21.12
C VAL A 962 -3.18 21.46 -22.16
N TYR A 963 -3.88 20.37 -22.49
CA TYR A 963 -4.78 20.32 -23.63
C TYR A 963 -6.27 20.48 -23.31
N LEU A 964 -6.70 20.06 -22.13
CA LEU A 964 -8.10 20.01 -21.74
C LEU A 964 -8.44 21.17 -20.82
N SER A 965 -9.63 21.74 -20.98
CA SER A 965 -10.19 22.67 -20.02
C SER A 965 -10.73 21.96 -18.76
N ALA A 966 -11.13 22.70 -17.73
CA ALA A 966 -11.55 22.14 -16.43
C ALA A 966 -12.75 21.20 -16.58
N GLN A 967 -13.71 21.61 -17.41
CA GLN A 967 -14.83 20.77 -17.82
C GLN A 967 -14.38 19.47 -18.51
N GLU A 968 -13.51 19.56 -19.53
CA GLU A 968 -12.99 18.39 -20.25
C GLU A 968 -12.12 17.48 -19.34
N ARG A 969 -11.41 18.04 -18.36
CA ARG A 969 -10.69 17.24 -17.35
C ARG A 969 -11.64 16.47 -16.44
N ALA A 970 -12.79 17.04 -16.08
CA ALA A 970 -13.83 16.33 -15.33
C ALA A 970 -14.44 15.20 -16.18
N GLU A 971 -14.68 15.43 -17.47
CA GLU A 971 -15.12 14.40 -18.41
C GLU A 971 -14.06 13.29 -18.55
N PHE A 972 -12.80 13.66 -18.75
CA PHE A 972 -11.66 12.75 -18.81
C PHE A 972 -11.54 11.87 -17.56
N ALA A 973 -11.72 12.45 -16.36
CA ALA A 973 -11.70 11.71 -15.10
C ALA A 973 -12.84 10.69 -14.98
N ALA A 974 -13.98 10.93 -15.63
CA ALA A 974 -15.11 10.00 -15.67
C ALA A 974 -14.93 8.86 -16.69
N VAL A 975 -14.02 8.99 -17.66
CA VAL A 975 -13.72 7.93 -18.63
C VAL A 975 -13.05 6.74 -17.92
N PRO A 976 -13.47 5.48 -18.18
CA PRO A 976 -12.83 4.30 -17.61
C PRO A 976 -11.31 4.26 -17.87
N PRO A 977 -10.46 3.85 -16.90
CA PRO A 977 -8.99 3.94 -17.03
C PRO A 977 -8.40 3.28 -18.28
N ARG A 978 -9.01 2.19 -18.77
CA ARG A 978 -8.59 1.49 -20.00
C ARG A 978 -8.84 2.28 -21.29
N GLN A 979 -9.76 3.26 -21.25
CA GLN A 979 -10.18 4.07 -22.41
C GLN A 979 -9.61 5.49 -22.39
N GLN A 980 -9.20 5.99 -21.21
CA GLN A 980 -8.63 7.33 -21.02
C GLN A 980 -7.49 7.65 -22.01
N ARG A 981 -6.61 6.68 -22.26
CA ARG A 981 -5.51 6.81 -23.21
C ARG A 981 -5.98 7.25 -24.60
N GLY A 982 -6.88 6.48 -25.21
CA GLY A 982 -7.39 6.75 -26.55
C GLY A 982 -8.25 8.02 -26.61
N TRP A 983 -9.00 8.29 -25.53
CA TRP A 983 -9.82 9.51 -25.44
C TRP A 983 -8.94 10.77 -25.47
N LEU A 984 -7.87 10.82 -24.66
CA LEU A 984 -6.99 11.99 -24.63
C LEU A 984 -6.26 12.21 -25.96
N LEU A 985 -5.75 11.13 -26.58
CA LEU A 985 -5.10 11.22 -27.89
C LEU A 985 -6.02 11.82 -28.95
N ARG A 986 -7.31 11.44 -28.95
CA ARG A 986 -8.29 12.00 -29.87
C ARG A 986 -8.50 13.49 -29.67
N GLN A 987 -8.60 13.94 -28.42
CA GLN A 987 -8.76 15.35 -28.09
C GLN A 987 -7.54 16.17 -28.51
N ILE A 988 -6.32 15.68 -28.25
CA ILE A 988 -5.09 16.34 -28.66
C ILE A 988 -5.02 16.47 -30.19
N ALA A 989 -5.23 15.37 -30.92
CA ALA A 989 -5.18 15.37 -32.38
C ALA A 989 -6.22 16.32 -32.98
N ALA A 990 -7.45 16.29 -32.48
CA ALA A 990 -8.54 17.16 -32.94
C ALA A 990 -8.21 18.64 -32.74
N LYS A 991 -7.76 19.02 -31.53
CA LYS A 991 -7.44 20.41 -31.21
C LYS A 991 -6.23 20.92 -32.00
N ASP A 992 -5.18 20.12 -32.12
CA ASP A 992 -4.01 20.49 -32.92
C ASP A 992 -4.34 20.61 -34.41
N ALA A 993 -5.25 19.79 -34.96
CA ALA A 993 -5.68 19.89 -36.35
C ALA A 993 -6.34 21.25 -36.65
N VAL A 994 -7.17 21.73 -35.71
CA VAL A 994 -7.81 23.05 -35.80
C VAL A 994 -6.76 24.15 -35.67
N ARG A 995 -5.92 24.09 -34.62
CA ARG A 995 -4.86 25.08 -34.36
C ARG A 995 -3.87 25.18 -35.53
N ALA A 996 -3.62 24.08 -36.22
CA ALA A 996 -2.75 24.06 -37.39
C ALA A 996 -3.25 24.91 -38.59
N ARG A 997 -4.56 25.23 -38.62
CA ARG A 997 -5.24 25.98 -39.69
C ARG A 997 -5.55 27.43 -39.31
N LEU A 998 -5.52 27.77 -38.03
CA LEU A 998 -5.77 29.12 -37.56
C LEU A 998 -4.56 30.01 -37.85
N ALA A 999 -4.83 31.24 -38.31
CA ALA A 999 -3.79 32.24 -38.56
C ALA A 999 -3.23 32.85 -37.26
N GLU A 1000 -4.03 32.86 -36.20
CA GLU A 1000 -3.66 33.40 -34.89
C GLU A 1000 -3.42 32.27 -33.88
N PRO A 1001 -2.46 32.45 -32.95
CA PRO A 1001 -2.25 31.52 -31.84
C PRO A 1001 -3.50 31.38 -30.96
N VAL A 1002 -3.87 30.13 -30.68
CA VAL A 1002 -5.02 29.75 -29.85
C VAL A 1002 -4.58 28.70 -28.85
N TYR A 1003 -4.94 28.89 -27.59
CA TYR A 1003 -4.66 27.91 -26.53
C TYR A 1003 -5.55 26.68 -26.68
N PRO A 1004 -5.09 25.46 -26.34
CA PRO A 1004 -5.90 24.26 -26.45
C PRO A 1004 -7.23 24.31 -25.69
N ALA A 1005 -7.27 24.95 -24.52
CA ALA A 1005 -8.49 25.09 -23.73
C ALA A 1005 -9.52 26.08 -24.34
N GLU A 1006 -9.11 26.94 -25.27
CA GLU A 1006 -10.01 27.78 -26.07
C GLU A 1006 -10.81 26.97 -27.09
N ILE A 1007 -10.45 25.71 -27.35
CA ILE A 1007 -11.08 24.86 -28.34
C ILE A 1007 -11.89 23.78 -27.65
N ARG A 1008 -13.18 23.70 -27.97
CA ARG A 1008 -14.04 22.57 -27.61
C ARG A 1008 -14.36 21.76 -28.85
N VAL A 1009 -14.15 20.45 -28.76
CA VAL A 1009 -14.50 19.47 -29.81
C VAL A 1009 -15.74 18.72 -29.33
N HIS A 1010 -16.78 18.69 -30.16
CA HIS A 1010 -18.03 17.98 -29.88
C HIS A 1010 -18.02 16.57 -30.45
N ASP A 1011 -18.94 15.72 -30.00
CA ASP A 1011 -18.98 14.29 -30.37
C ASP A 1011 -19.20 14.06 -31.88
N ASP A 1012 -19.86 14.99 -32.57
CA ASP A 1012 -20.05 14.96 -34.03
C ASP A 1012 -18.81 15.45 -34.82
N GLY A 1013 -17.77 15.88 -34.10
CA GLY A 1013 -16.52 16.41 -34.63
C GLY A 1013 -16.58 17.90 -35.01
N THR A 1014 -17.68 18.60 -34.72
CA THR A 1014 -17.73 20.06 -34.84
C THR A 1014 -16.91 20.73 -33.74
N VAL A 1015 -16.44 21.95 -34.02
CA VAL A 1015 -15.54 22.70 -33.14
C VAL A 1015 -16.15 24.05 -32.80
N SER A 1016 -16.11 24.41 -31.51
CA SER A 1016 -16.52 25.73 -31.02
C SER A 1016 -15.43 26.34 -30.14
N GLY A 1017 -15.38 27.67 -30.12
CA GLY A 1017 -14.48 28.41 -29.23
C GLY A 1017 -15.05 28.62 -27.82
N ARG A 1018 -14.20 28.52 -26.79
CA ARG A 1018 -14.46 28.97 -25.42
C ARG A 1018 -13.81 30.34 -25.20
N HIS A 1019 -14.58 31.32 -24.75
CA HIS A 1019 -14.09 32.68 -24.43
C HIS A 1019 -13.40 33.41 -25.61
N ARG A 1020 -13.63 32.91 -26.84
CA ARG A 1020 -13.21 33.44 -28.13
C ARG A 1020 -14.12 32.82 -29.19
N GLU A 1021 -14.60 33.60 -30.16
CA GLU A 1021 -15.28 33.03 -31.34
C GLU A 1021 -14.25 32.42 -32.28
N LEU A 1022 -14.50 31.19 -32.75
CA LEU A 1022 -13.65 30.50 -33.72
C LEU A 1022 -14.43 30.26 -35.02
N PRO A 1023 -13.76 30.25 -36.19
CA PRO A 1023 -14.40 29.88 -37.44
C PRO A 1023 -14.99 28.47 -37.37
N GLY A 1024 -16.06 28.23 -38.15
CA GLY A 1024 -16.69 26.92 -38.21
C GLY A 1024 -15.73 25.86 -38.77
N HIS A 1025 -15.23 24.99 -37.90
CA HIS A 1025 -14.34 23.89 -38.25
C HIS A 1025 -14.98 22.56 -37.86
N ALA A 1026 -14.70 21.52 -38.64
CA ALA A 1026 -15.04 20.15 -38.30
C ALA A 1026 -13.81 19.25 -38.50
N VAL A 1027 -13.66 18.26 -37.62
CA VAL A 1027 -12.54 17.31 -37.65
C VAL A 1027 -13.05 15.88 -37.53
N THR A 1028 -12.32 14.93 -38.12
CA THR A 1028 -12.51 13.49 -37.91
C THR A 1028 -11.22 12.94 -37.36
N VAL A 1029 -11.29 12.11 -36.31
CA VAL A 1029 -10.10 11.51 -35.71
C VAL A 1029 -10.14 9.99 -35.79
N GLU A 1030 -9.11 9.42 -36.38
CA GLU A 1030 -8.88 7.99 -36.44
C GLU A 1030 -7.84 7.60 -35.39
N LEU A 1031 -8.11 6.53 -34.63
CA LEU A 1031 -7.18 6.01 -33.62
C LEU A 1031 -6.62 4.67 -34.11
N THR A 1032 -5.31 4.59 -34.28
CA THR A 1032 -4.57 3.41 -34.75
C THR A 1032 -3.53 3.01 -33.71
N GLY A 1033 -3.92 2.13 -32.77
CA GLY A 1033 -3.05 1.70 -31.68
C GLY A 1033 -2.69 2.86 -30.74
N GLU A 1034 -1.47 3.37 -30.89
CA GLU A 1034 -0.89 4.44 -30.05
C GLU A 1034 -0.93 5.81 -30.73
N THR A 1035 -1.41 5.90 -31.96
CA THR A 1035 -1.44 7.13 -32.76
C THR A 1035 -2.86 7.56 -33.07
N ALA A 1036 -3.17 8.84 -32.86
CA ALA A 1036 -4.39 9.48 -33.32
C ALA A 1036 -4.09 10.40 -34.51
N ILE A 1037 -4.86 10.27 -35.58
CA ILE A 1037 -4.72 11.02 -36.83
C ILE A 1037 -5.98 11.85 -37.02
N ALA A 1038 -5.86 13.17 -37.12
CA ALA A 1038 -6.98 14.07 -37.29
C ALA A 1038 -6.99 14.71 -38.68
N HIS A 1039 -8.12 14.56 -39.38
CA HIS A 1039 -8.38 15.15 -40.69
C HIS A 1039 -9.37 16.32 -40.53
N HIS A 1040 -9.04 17.46 -41.14
CA HIS A 1040 -9.97 18.58 -41.24
C HIS A 1040 -11.05 18.26 -42.29
N ARG A 1041 -12.31 18.52 -41.95
CA ARG A 1041 -13.45 18.43 -42.86
C ARG A 1041 -13.84 19.83 -43.30
N SER A 1042 -14.04 20.00 -44.60
CA SER A 1042 -14.71 21.18 -45.15
C SER A 1042 -16.11 21.28 -44.54
N THR A 1043 -16.38 22.36 -43.81
CA THR A 1043 -17.72 22.72 -43.37
C THR A 1043 -18.56 23.07 -44.62
N PRO A 1044 -19.79 22.55 -44.76
CA PRO A 1044 -20.70 22.94 -45.84
C PRO A 1044 -21.01 24.44 -45.84
#